data_AF-A0A6I1MPG2-F1
#
_entry.id   AF-A0A6I1MPG2-F1
#
_cell.length_a   1.000
_cell.length_b   1.000
_cell.length_c   1.000
_cell.angle_alpha   90.00
_cell.angle_beta   90.00
_cell.angle_gamma   90.00
#
_symmetry.space_group_name_H-M   'P 1'
#
loop_
_entity.id
_entity.type
_entity.pdbx_description
1 polymer ?
#
loop_
_entity_poly.entity_id
_entity_poly.type
_entity_poly.pdbx_seq_one_letter_code
_entity_poly.pdbx_strand_id
1 'polypeptide(L)'
;MIKKRLKQLIAAALLFSLITPNSIKPLKALANTSKLSLNKDINIAEGKRAYGRDDHGEHLLSDAVDGDLNTYWDGGQFPSYLEVDLEKIYSLDSINIVNYEGENRYYNYSIYASTDGVNFDKIVEKNDTNKATTEGDTHELNKTVEARYLRVLMEYCSANEAAHISEFRVYGEETGKEGTLPKEINVPNFEDTEYAIPVSMEDTLNEVNGIVERRLGAQYKDWFDFSIKADENDLDYFQISNGDNGKIKIEGNNGVSLATGLNHYLKYFCKVQITEFGDPVKMPETAPKLDEPVRKETPYETRYAYNYCTFSYSMAFWDDDEWQIGLDWLALNGINLVLDLNAQDEVWRRFLTKLGYDITEIKNWLVGPGYMAWQYMGNMSTFGGPLPDQWFEARTELARKMQRKMKSLGMETVLQGYSGMVPNDIKEKRPNLDIIPQGQWCSFDRPAMLKTDSADYEEFAKLYYESQEEVYGKDATNYYATDPFHEGGTDAGMSRATIYKETLDSMLEYDKDAVWVIQSWRENPAQEGLNGITPERRDNLLVLDLYAELDPRWIGRSNIWGYQWDAPEFDGTPWVWNMLNNFGGRMGIHGQLEVLATEIPKAYKTTSQGKESKMKGIGMTPEALGSNPVLFDLLFEMAWTEDEVNVDEWLKDYIERRYGKYTDNAYKAWQVFNETAYAKRTGYHEGATESVINARPRFDANSAALVGSTTVTYNKIQFEEAVKLLLADYEELKDNPGYLFDLADFLRQVLANSSQEYYKKFTSLYKANDKDGFEEYANKFLELIKLQEKILSTQDSLLLGNWIQDAKDVAFDEFSTDMFELNARALLTTWGGLKQSEDGGLRDYSNRQWSGLTGDFYYKRWELWINSLKEAMATGTQPENIDWFEFDWQWVLDDKEYTTETSNFSLKELGTEAFDKFAVSEITKPDPLAIPQYEMKATASSFEPIDKPENVLDSNTDTIWHTKYSNGQDQLPQSITLNLGKEYNINKFSYLPRQVGTNGHITKYILETSINGVDFTTVKEGILENNSAEKLILFDETKATHVRFTAVEGAGGFASASELNVFKVSNEIDKTKLKELIDNALNLDENNYTEESFNNLTKYLDEAKTVFENENATEEEVILAKNNLQNAIDSLVLKEIKLEKIKNITANPSNNSIELSWEKPNSTIELVEYVVYKDGKEYSKIPANETTALITDLKSNYLYNFKIVVKYSNGKQSRPISINARTLK
;
A
#
# COMPACT_ATOMS: atom_id res chain seq x y z
N MET A 1 -86.71 -9.69 -22.71
CA MET A 1 -88.15 -10.01 -22.53
C MET A 1 -88.69 -9.22 -21.34
N ILE A 2 -89.77 -8.45 -21.51
CA ILE A 2 -91.14 -8.76 -21.03
C ILE A 2 -91.31 -8.74 -19.49
N LYS A 3 -91.88 -7.62 -19.01
CA LYS A 3 -92.90 -7.48 -17.94
C LYS A 3 -92.78 -8.37 -16.67
N LYS A 4 -92.45 -7.72 -15.54
CA LYS A 4 -93.48 -7.33 -14.55
C LYS A 4 -92.96 -6.37 -13.47
N ARG A 5 -93.65 -5.21 -13.35
CA ARG A 5 -93.81 -4.36 -12.15
C ARG A 5 -92.56 -3.61 -11.61
N LEU A 6 -92.65 -2.37 -11.06
CA LEU A 6 -93.74 -1.37 -11.13
C LEU A 6 -93.28 0.04 -10.62
N LYS A 7 -93.40 1.09 -11.45
CA LYS A 7 -93.41 2.55 -11.13
C LYS A 7 -92.10 3.16 -10.56
N GLN A 8 -91.66 4.40 -10.84
CA GLN A 8 -92.15 5.54 -11.66
C GLN A 8 -90.97 6.55 -11.89
N LEU A 9 -90.94 7.55 -12.80
CA LEU A 9 -91.90 8.03 -13.82
C LEU A 9 -91.23 8.50 -15.15
N ILE A 10 -90.67 9.74 -15.25
CA ILE A 10 -90.41 10.54 -16.50
C ILE A 10 -89.28 11.59 -16.25
N ALA A 11 -88.62 12.32 -17.19
CA ALA A 11 -88.15 12.21 -18.61
C ALA A 11 -87.80 13.67 -19.12
N ALA A 12 -87.29 14.04 -20.32
CA ALA A 12 -86.74 13.40 -21.53
C ALA A 12 -86.07 14.42 -22.49
N ALA A 13 -85.06 14.01 -23.28
CA ALA A 13 -84.58 14.59 -24.58
C ALA A 13 -83.98 16.02 -24.56
N LEU A 14 -83.39 16.61 -25.62
CA LEU A 14 -83.09 16.20 -27.02
C LEU A 14 -81.53 16.12 -27.24
N LEU A 15 -80.78 16.50 -28.32
CA LEU A 15 -80.99 17.08 -29.67
C LEU A 15 -79.83 16.67 -30.67
N PHE A 16 -79.29 17.58 -31.51
CA PHE A 16 -78.43 17.37 -32.72
C PHE A 16 -77.33 18.47 -32.84
N SER A 17 -76.25 18.46 -33.66
CA SER A 17 -75.47 17.41 -34.39
C SER A 17 -74.31 18.03 -35.26
N LEU A 18 -73.31 17.22 -35.66
CA LEU A 18 -72.40 17.35 -36.86
C LEU A 18 -71.22 18.37 -36.91
N ILE A 19 -70.25 18.04 -37.78
CA ILE A 19 -69.13 18.83 -38.40
C ILE A 19 -67.74 18.87 -37.69
N THR A 20 -66.67 18.82 -38.52
CA THR A 20 -65.20 18.91 -38.24
C THR A 20 -64.57 20.06 -39.08
N PRO A 21 -63.28 20.48 -39.00
CA PRO A 21 -62.13 20.00 -38.19
C PRO A 21 -61.25 21.12 -37.52
N ASN A 22 -60.14 20.69 -36.89
CA ASN A 22 -58.85 21.40 -36.66
C ASN A 22 -58.69 22.68 -35.79
N SER A 23 -57.73 22.55 -34.85
CA SER A 23 -56.69 23.52 -34.45
C SER A 23 -56.87 24.47 -33.23
N ILE A 24 -55.75 24.62 -32.48
CA ILE A 24 -55.39 25.60 -31.44
C ILE A 24 -55.91 25.37 -29.99
N LYS A 25 -55.00 25.56 -29.00
CA LYS A 25 -55.17 25.43 -27.52
C LYS A 25 -56.11 26.53 -26.96
N PRO A 26 -56.83 26.34 -25.82
CA PRO A 26 -56.26 26.76 -24.51
C PRO A 26 -56.79 26.08 -23.21
N LEU A 27 -56.11 26.38 -22.10
CA LEU A 27 -56.48 26.42 -20.66
C LEU A 27 -57.50 25.44 -19.99
N LYS A 28 -56.96 24.68 -19.01
CA LYS A 28 -57.43 24.36 -17.64
C LYS A 28 -58.93 24.46 -17.22
N ALA A 29 -59.42 23.31 -16.72
CA ALA A 29 -60.02 23.06 -15.38
C ALA A 29 -61.54 22.79 -15.20
N LEU A 30 -61.83 21.95 -14.18
CA LEU A 30 -63.10 21.54 -13.55
C LEU A 30 -64.04 20.66 -14.41
N ALA A 31 -64.22 19.33 -14.17
CA ALA A 31 -64.64 18.53 -13.00
C ALA A 31 -66.15 18.15 -13.05
N ASN A 32 -66.64 16.98 -12.59
CA ASN A 32 -65.96 15.87 -11.90
C ASN A 32 -66.63 14.48 -12.10
N THR A 33 -65.85 13.40 -11.88
CA THR A 33 -66.15 12.04 -11.34
C THR A 33 -67.48 11.29 -11.66
N SER A 34 -67.52 9.94 -11.74
CA SER A 34 -66.89 8.97 -10.82
C SER A 34 -66.77 7.54 -11.37
N LYS A 35 -65.94 6.72 -10.67
CA LYS A 35 -65.82 5.24 -10.72
C LYS A 35 -65.04 4.59 -11.88
N LEU A 36 -63.75 4.90 -11.95
CA LEU A 36 -62.69 3.92 -11.68
C LEU A 36 -61.40 4.68 -11.37
N SER A 37 -60.97 4.65 -10.12
CA SER A 37 -59.69 5.18 -9.66
C SER A 37 -58.79 4.00 -9.33
N LEU A 38 -57.67 3.86 -10.05
CA LEU A 38 -56.55 3.07 -9.57
C LEU A 38 -55.79 3.93 -8.56
N ASN A 39 -55.28 3.31 -7.50
CA ASN A 39 -54.64 4.03 -6.41
C ASN A 39 -53.18 4.32 -6.78
N LYS A 40 -52.84 5.61 -6.97
CA LYS A 40 -51.46 6.10 -6.82
C LYS A 40 -51.12 6.45 -5.37
N ASP A 41 -52.08 6.25 -4.45
CA ASP A 41 -52.05 6.78 -3.08
C ASP A 41 -51.86 5.68 -2.00
N ILE A 42 -51.36 4.49 -2.37
CA ILE A 42 -51.07 3.37 -1.43
C ILE A 42 -49.60 2.97 -1.58
N ASN A 43 -48.87 2.94 -0.46
CA ASN A 43 -47.54 2.33 -0.41
C ASN A 43 -47.69 0.79 -0.51
N ILE A 44 -47.00 0.17 -1.46
CA ILE A 44 -46.97 -1.29 -1.67
C ILE A 44 -46.00 -1.96 -0.69
N ALA A 45 -44.99 -1.23 -0.20
CA ALA A 45 -44.01 -1.70 0.78
C ALA A 45 -44.53 -1.66 2.24
N GLU A 46 -45.62 -0.93 2.53
CA GLU A 46 -46.21 -0.80 3.87
C GLU A 46 -46.55 -2.18 4.46
N GLY A 47 -45.91 -2.53 5.59
CA GLY A 47 -46.06 -3.80 6.28
C GLY A 47 -45.45 -5.02 5.56
N LYS A 48 -44.56 -4.81 4.57
CA LYS A 48 -43.81 -5.89 3.90
C LYS A 48 -42.63 -6.39 4.74
N ARG A 49 -42.06 -7.52 4.34
CA ARG A 49 -40.85 -8.05 4.97
C ARG A 49 -39.62 -7.34 4.39
N ALA A 50 -38.92 -6.64 5.27
CA ALA A 50 -37.58 -6.14 5.04
C ALA A 50 -36.50 -7.14 5.49
N TYR A 51 -35.32 -6.99 4.90
CA TYR A 51 -34.06 -7.69 5.14
C TYR A 51 -32.92 -6.68 4.99
N GLY A 52 -31.75 -6.93 5.55
CA GLY A 52 -30.62 -6.01 5.44
C GLY A 52 -29.70 -6.10 6.65
N ARG A 53 -28.89 -5.06 6.86
CA ARG A 53 -28.10 -4.89 8.09
C ARG A 53 -28.97 -4.23 9.17
N ASP A 54 -28.85 -4.66 10.41
CA ASP A 54 -29.55 -4.09 11.57
C ASP A 54 -28.51 -4.01 12.71
N ASP A 55 -28.19 -2.80 13.15
CA ASP A 55 -27.11 -2.54 14.14
C ASP A 55 -27.70 -2.17 15.51
N HIS A 56 -28.94 -1.68 15.55
CA HIS A 56 -29.55 -1.06 16.73
C HIS A 56 -30.99 -1.53 16.95
N GLY A 57 -31.18 -2.49 17.85
CA GLY A 57 -32.48 -3.14 18.17
C GLY A 57 -33.59 -2.27 18.79
N GLU A 58 -33.53 -0.94 18.67
CA GLU A 58 -34.66 0.00 18.86
C GLU A 58 -35.08 0.69 17.55
N HIS A 59 -34.40 0.43 16.43
CA HIS A 59 -34.53 1.08 15.10
C HIS A 59 -34.47 0.02 13.98
N LEU A 60 -35.50 -0.82 13.92
CA LEU A 60 -35.44 -2.12 13.25
C LEU A 60 -35.62 -2.01 11.73
N LEU A 61 -35.22 -3.06 11.00
CA LEU A 61 -35.53 -3.23 9.57
C LEU A 61 -37.03 -3.07 9.22
N SER A 62 -37.95 -3.35 10.15
CA SER A 62 -39.40 -3.11 9.96
C SER A 62 -39.77 -1.64 9.87
N ASP A 63 -38.97 -0.77 10.46
CA ASP A 63 -39.29 0.62 10.77
C ASP A 63 -38.97 1.53 9.56
N ALA A 64 -38.37 0.97 8.51
CA ALA A 64 -38.33 1.57 7.18
C ALA A 64 -39.60 1.32 6.34
N VAL A 65 -40.57 0.52 6.83
CA VAL A 65 -41.75 0.09 6.07
C VAL A 65 -43.04 -0.01 6.93
N ASP A 66 -43.10 0.65 8.09
CA ASP A 66 -44.24 0.58 9.02
C ASP A 66 -45.32 1.65 8.76
N GLY A 67 -45.03 2.67 7.95
CA GLY A 67 -45.92 3.79 7.65
C GLY A 67 -45.88 4.96 8.65
N ASP A 68 -45.04 4.95 9.68
CA ASP A 68 -44.95 5.99 10.72
C ASP A 68 -43.66 6.83 10.59
N LEU A 69 -43.78 8.06 10.09
CA LEU A 69 -42.66 9.02 9.97
C LEU A 69 -42.01 9.48 11.30
N ASN A 70 -42.35 8.84 12.43
CA ASN A 70 -41.69 9.05 13.73
C ASN A 70 -40.72 7.90 14.09
N THR A 71 -40.72 6.79 13.36
CA THR A 71 -39.74 5.70 13.45
C THR A 71 -38.67 5.81 12.35
N TYR A 72 -37.68 4.92 12.41
CA TYR A 72 -36.71 4.70 11.33
C TYR A 72 -35.91 3.42 11.58
N TRP A 73 -35.48 2.80 10.49
CA TRP A 73 -34.40 1.81 10.46
C TRP A 73 -33.04 2.51 10.63
N ASP A 74 -32.17 1.93 11.46
CA ASP A 74 -30.74 2.27 11.54
C ASP A 74 -29.90 1.08 11.03
N GLY A 75 -29.32 1.25 9.84
CA GLY A 75 -28.52 0.24 9.17
C GLY A 75 -27.08 0.15 9.65
N GLY A 76 -26.71 0.86 10.71
CA GLY A 76 -25.33 1.00 11.13
C GLY A 76 -24.48 1.73 10.09
N GLN A 77 -23.17 1.52 10.15
CA GLN A 77 -22.20 2.21 9.29
C GLN A 77 -22.45 1.99 7.78
N PHE A 78 -22.33 3.05 6.96
CA PHE A 78 -22.34 2.94 5.50
C PHE A 78 -21.02 2.34 4.94
N PRO A 79 -21.05 1.66 3.78
CA PRO A 79 -22.23 1.29 3.00
C PRO A 79 -23.08 0.23 3.72
N SER A 80 -24.39 0.37 3.64
CA SER A 80 -25.36 -0.54 4.27
C SER A 80 -26.62 -0.63 3.41
N TYR A 81 -27.37 -1.73 3.48
CA TYR A 81 -28.48 -1.97 2.55
C TYR A 81 -29.76 -2.45 3.24
N LEU A 82 -30.88 -2.11 2.60
CA LEU A 82 -32.24 -2.56 2.90
C LEU A 82 -32.79 -3.29 1.67
N GLU A 83 -33.30 -4.51 1.81
CA GLU A 83 -34.05 -5.24 0.80
C GLU A 83 -35.51 -5.44 1.24
N VAL A 84 -36.48 -5.25 0.35
CA VAL A 84 -37.91 -5.44 0.63
C VAL A 84 -38.54 -6.40 -0.38
N ASP A 85 -39.18 -7.47 0.10
CA ASP A 85 -40.00 -8.38 -0.71
C ASP A 85 -41.46 -7.88 -0.74
N LEU A 86 -41.92 -7.41 -1.91
CA LEU A 86 -43.30 -6.96 -2.14
C LEU A 86 -44.30 -8.13 -2.21
N GLU A 87 -43.85 -9.38 -2.07
CA GLU A 87 -44.56 -10.67 -2.17
C GLU A 87 -45.06 -11.03 -3.58
N LYS A 88 -45.03 -10.09 -4.53
CA LYS A 88 -45.52 -10.24 -5.92
C LYS A 88 -44.76 -9.32 -6.87
N ILE A 89 -44.87 -9.58 -8.18
CA ILE A 89 -44.34 -8.68 -9.21
C ILE A 89 -45.31 -7.52 -9.49
N TYR A 90 -44.86 -6.29 -9.26
CA TYR A 90 -45.53 -5.04 -9.58
C TYR A 90 -44.82 -4.32 -10.74
N SER A 91 -45.57 -3.73 -11.67
CA SER A 91 -45.04 -2.72 -12.59
C SER A 91 -45.00 -1.41 -11.82
N LEU A 92 -43.82 -0.82 -11.68
CA LEU A 92 -43.64 0.36 -10.84
C LEU A 92 -44.03 1.65 -11.57
N ASP A 93 -44.52 2.62 -10.79
CA ASP A 93 -44.84 3.98 -11.19
C ASP A 93 -43.84 4.97 -10.62
N SER A 94 -43.52 4.84 -9.33
CA SER A 94 -42.57 5.69 -8.63
C SER A 94 -42.15 5.07 -7.30
N ILE A 95 -41.00 5.51 -6.79
CA ILE A 95 -40.51 5.21 -5.44
C ILE A 95 -40.33 6.54 -4.70
N ASN A 96 -40.67 6.60 -3.42
CA ASN A 96 -40.40 7.72 -2.54
C ASN A 96 -39.69 7.22 -1.28
N ILE A 97 -38.52 7.78 -1.00
CA ILE A 97 -37.70 7.41 0.16
C ILE A 97 -37.60 8.61 1.09
N VAL A 98 -37.99 8.39 2.35
CA VAL A 98 -37.91 9.39 3.41
C VAL A 98 -36.77 9.00 4.33
N ASN A 99 -35.62 9.66 4.19
CA ASN A 99 -34.52 9.53 5.14
C ASN A 99 -34.73 10.48 6.33
N TYR A 100 -34.08 10.18 7.45
CA TYR A 100 -34.14 10.99 8.67
C TYR A 100 -33.57 12.41 8.43
N GLU A 101 -34.37 13.47 8.61
CA GLU A 101 -34.02 14.85 8.24
C GLU A 101 -33.12 15.62 9.25
N GLY A 102 -32.61 14.93 10.28
CA GLY A 102 -31.87 15.56 11.37
C GLY A 102 -30.59 16.29 10.95
N GLU A 103 -30.24 17.34 11.70
CA GLU A 103 -28.94 18.02 11.61
C GLU A 103 -28.61 18.71 10.26
N ASN A 104 -29.59 18.83 9.33
CA ASN A 104 -29.43 19.29 7.94
C ASN A 104 -28.75 18.29 6.98
N ARG A 105 -28.72 17.00 7.32
CA ARG A 105 -28.03 15.99 6.54
C ARG A 105 -28.59 15.77 5.13
N TYR A 106 -27.73 15.35 4.21
CA TYR A 106 -28.09 14.71 2.95
C TYR A 106 -27.58 13.26 2.95
N TYR A 107 -28.12 12.46 2.02
CA TYR A 107 -27.73 11.07 1.80
C TYR A 107 -27.44 10.83 0.31
N ASN A 108 -26.51 9.92 0.04
CA ASN A 108 -26.34 9.29 -1.27
C ASN A 108 -26.86 7.84 -1.18
N TYR A 109 -27.55 7.37 -2.21
CA TYR A 109 -28.05 6.01 -2.30
C TYR A 109 -28.38 5.59 -3.74
N SER A 110 -28.29 4.29 -3.99
CA SER A 110 -28.79 3.63 -5.21
C SER A 110 -29.95 2.69 -4.89
N ILE A 111 -30.91 2.54 -5.82
CA ILE A 111 -32.05 1.62 -5.68
C ILE A 111 -32.06 0.66 -6.86
N TYR A 112 -32.23 -0.62 -6.57
CA TYR A 112 -32.16 -1.73 -7.52
C TYR A 112 -33.44 -2.56 -7.47
N ALA A 113 -33.84 -3.13 -8.61
CA ALA A 113 -35.05 -3.95 -8.73
C ALA A 113 -34.71 -5.37 -9.21
N SER A 114 -35.46 -6.35 -8.69
CA SER A 114 -35.39 -7.74 -9.14
C SER A 114 -36.77 -8.39 -9.18
N THR A 115 -36.95 -9.35 -10.10
CA THR A 115 -38.16 -10.20 -10.17
C THR A 115 -37.96 -11.61 -9.61
N ASP A 116 -36.72 -12.03 -9.38
CA ASP A 116 -36.35 -13.36 -8.89
C ASP A 116 -35.65 -13.36 -7.52
N GLY A 117 -35.14 -12.21 -7.07
CA GLY A 117 -34.40 -12.04 -5.81
C GLY A 117 -32.93 -12.47 -5.89
N VAL A 118 -32.42 -12.72 -7.09
CA VAL A 118 -31.03 -13.12 -7.37
C VAL A 118 -30.30 -12.07 -8.21
N ASN A 119 -30.93 -11.58 -9.28
CA ASN A 119 -30.34 -10.62 -10.21
C ASN A 119 -31.02 -9.25 -10.06
N PHE A 120 -30.26 -8.19 -9.80
CA PHE A 120 -30.74 -6.84 -9.51
C PHE A 120 -30.19 -5.80 -10.49
N ASP A 121 -31.12 -5.11 -11.18
CA ASP A 121 -30.85 -3.99 -12.10
C ASP A 121 -30.96 -2.64 -11.34
N LYS A 122 -30.04 -1.69 -11.53
CA LYS A 122 -30.11 -0.33 -10.95
C LYS A 122 -31.23 0.47 -11.62
N ILE A 123 -32.14 1.03 -10.83
CA ILE A 123 -33.31 1.79 -11.32
C ILE A 123 -33.38 3.25 -10.84
N VAL A 124 -32.63 3.60 -9.79
CA VAL A 124 -32.50 4.96 -9.24
C VAL A 124 -31.08 5.12 -8.69
N GLU A 125 -30.55 6.33 -8.80
CA GLU A 125 -29.32 6.77 -8.15
C GLU A 125 -29.55 8.20 -7.62
N LYS A 126 -29.06 8.49 -6.42
CA LYS A 126 -28.97 9.85 -5.87
C LYS A 126 -27.56 10.08 -5.34
N ASN A 127 -26.81 10.92 -6.05
CA ASN A 127 -25.48 11.41 -5.69
C ASN A 127 -25.47 12.93 -5.37
N ASP A 128 -26.63 13.57 -5.33
CA ASP A 128 -26.75 15.01 -5.07
C ASP A 128 -26.76 15.38 -3.57
N THR A 129 -26.40 16.63 -3.28
CA THR A 129 -26.37 17.19 -1.92
C THR A 129 -27.72 17.79 -1.46
N ASN A 130 -28.84 17.41 -2.09
CA ASN A 130 -30.17 17.81 -1.59
C ASN A 130 -30.42 17.13 -0.24
N LYS A 131 -30.79 17.96 0.74
CA LYS A 131 -31.04 17.56 2.14
C LYS A 131 -32.27 16.66 2.24
N ALA A 132 -32.21 15.71 3.17
CA ALA A 132 -33.37 14.92 3.56
C ALA A 132 -34.50 15.82 4.08
N THR A 133 -35.75 15.44 3.81
CA THR A 133 -36.95 16.13 4.29
C THR A 133 -38.06 15.12 4.60
N THR A 134 -39.00 15.50 5.45
CA THR A 134 -40.24 14.76 5.75
C THR A 134 -41.17 14.48 4.54
N GLU A 135 -40.98 15.14 3.39
CA GLU A 135 -41.66 14.76 2.13
C GLU A 135 -40.94 13.60 1.41
N GLY A 136 -39.64 13.44 1.66
CA GLY A 136 -38.75 12.48 1.01
C GLY A 136 -38.43 12.81 -0.45
N ASP A 137 -37.40 12.15 -0.99
CA ASP A 137 -37.11 12.21 -2.43
C ASP A 137 -38.15 11.37 -3.17
N THR A 138 -38.61 11.80 -4.35
CA THR A 138 -39.55 11.04 -5.18
C THR A 138 -38.99 10.82 -6.59
N HIS A 139 -38.82 9.55 -6.91
CA HIS A 139 -38.23 9.05 -8.16
C HIS A 139 -39.35 8.48 -9.04
N GLU A 140 -39.72 9.21 -10.10
CA GLU A 140 -40.74 8.78 -11.07
C GLU A 140 -40.14 7.75 -12.05
N LEU A 141 -40.71 6.56 -12.10
CA LEU A 141 -40.23 5.44 -12.92
C LEU A 141 -41.05 5.31 -14.21
N ASN A 142 -40.49 4.60 -15.18
CA ASN A 142 -41.27 4.14 -16.33
C ASN A 142 -42.08 2.89 -15.95
N LYS A 143 -43.32 2.78 -16.45
CA LYS A 143 -44.21 1.58 -16.31
C LYS A 143 -43.72 0.38 -17.14
N THR A 144 -42.43 0.11 -17.07
CA THR A 144 -41.73 -1.03 -17.67
C THR A 144 -40.70 -1.62 -16.71
N VAL A 145 -40.33 -0.92 -15.62
CA VAL A 145 -39.70 -1.55 -14.45
C VAL A 145 -40.71 -2.47 -13.79
N GLU A 146 -40.39 -3.75 -13.70
CA GLU A 146 -41.15 -4.74 -12.93
C GLU A 146 -40.29 -5.25 -11.78
N ALA A 147 -40.83 -5.25 -10.57
CA ALA A 147 -40.11 -5.66 -9.37
C ALA A 147 -40.98 -6.52 -8.45
N ARG A 148 -40.36 -7.53 -7.83
CA ARG A 148 -40.84 -8.16 -6.60
C ARG A 148 -39.95 -7.78 -5.42
N TYR A 149 -38.64 -7.79 -5.63
CA TYR A 149 -37.63 -7.40 -4.66
C TYR A 149 -37.08 -6.02 -5.03
N LEU A 150 -36.86 -5.18 -4.02
CA LEU A 150 -36.20 -3.89 -4.17
C LEU A 150 -35.06 -3.80 -3.15
N ARG A 151 -33.86 -3.43 -3.58
CA ARG A 151 -32.73 -3.09 -2.69
C ARG A 151 -32.51 -1.59 -2.71
N VAL A 152 -32.24 -1.00 -1.54
CA VAL A 152 -31.68 0.34 -1.38
C VAL A 152 -30.28 0.16 -0.78
N LEU A 153 -29.25 0.63 -1.48
CA LEU A 153 -27.89 0.74 -0.96
C LEU A 153 -27.70 2.17 -0.44
N MET A 154 -27.53 2.33 0.86
CA MET A 154 -27.24 3.60 1.51
C MET A 154 -25.72 3.80 1.54
N GLU A 155 -25.23 4.71 0.71
CA GLU A 155 -23.80 4.82 0.35
C GLU A 155 -23.08 5.91 1.16
N TYR A 156 -23.81 6.95 1.58
CA TYR A 156 -23.25 8.07 2.34
C TYR A 156 -24.32 8.79 3.18
N CYS A 157 -23.90 9.37 4.32
CA CYS A 157 -24.68 10.27 5.16
C CYS A 157 -23.80 11.47 5.56
N SER A 158 -24.28 12.70 5.34
CA SER A 158 -23.47 13.91 5.49
C SER A 158 -23.35 14.46 6.93
N ALA A 159 -23.69 13.68 7.95
CA ALA A 159 -23.71 14.13 9.36
C ALA A 159 -23.14 13.10 10.34
N ASN A 160 -23.25 11.81 10.03
CA ASN A 160 -22.63 10.72 10.77
C ASN A 160 -22.41 9.53 9.82
N GLU A 161 -21.76 8.48 10.30
CA GLU A 161 -21.46 7.28 9.51
C GLU A 161 -22.68 6.39 9.20
N ALA A 162 -23.87 6.66 9.75
CA ALA A 162 -24.95 5.68 9.80
C ALA A 162 -25.97 5.82 8.66
N ALA A 163 -26.45 4.68 8.14
CA ALA A 163 -27.53 4.58 7.16
C ALA A 163 -28.90 4.67 7.87
N HIS A 164 -29.80 5.55 7.41
CA HIS A 164 -31.13 5.69 8.02
C HIS A 164 -32.23 5.80 6.94
N ILE A 165 -33.34 5.08 7.13
CA ILE A 165 -34.58 5.25 6.36
C ILE A 165 -35.76 5.30 7.33
N SER A 166 -36.52 6.41 7.31
CA SER A 166 -37.75 6.59 8.11
C SER A 166 -38.99 6.01 7.45
N GLU A 167 -39.03 5.90 6.12
CA GLU A 167 -40.11 5.20 5.40
C GLU A 167 -39.71 5.03 3.92
N PHE A 168 -39.85 3.81 3.39
CA PHE A 168 -39.63 3.44 2.00
C PHE A 168 -40.97 3.16 1.32
N ARG A 169 -41.31 3.98 0.31
CA ARG A 169 -42.61 3.94 -0.37
C ARG A 169 -42.50 3.52 -1.81
N VAL A 170 -43.32 2.55 -2.20
CA VAL A 170 -43.33 1.97 -3.55
C VAL A 170 -44.74 2.09 -4.13
N TYR A 171 -44.86 2.64 -5.33
CA TYR A 171 -46.14 2.82 -6.03
C TYR A 171 -46.12 2.13 -7.39
N GLY A 172 -47.24 1.53 -7.80
CA GLY A 172 -47.31 0.72 -9.02
C GLY A 172 -48.61 -0.07 -9.18
N GLU A 173 -48.65 -0.96 -10.17
CA GLU A 173 -49.78 -1.84 -10.47
C GLU A 173 -49.36 -3.32 -10.43
N GLU A 174 -50.12 -4.17 -9.73
CA GLU A 174 -49.85 -5.62 -9.65
C GLU A 174 -49.97 -6.27 -11.05
N THR A 175 -48.89 -6.90 -11.53
CA THR A 175 -48.84 -7.45 -12.90
C THR A 175 -49.69 -8.72 -13.09
N GLY A 176 -49.98 -9.42 -11.99
CA GLY A 176 -50.59 -10.76 -12.02
C GLY A 176 -49.65 -11.87 -12.51
N LYS A 177 -48.34 -11.59 -12.67
CA LYS A 177 -47.31 -12.61 -12.90
C LYS A 177 -47.02 -13.35 -11.59
N GLU A 178 -46.82 -14.66 -11.67
CA GLU A 178 -46.23 -15.43 -10.57
C GLU A 178 -44.74 -15.07 -10.48
N GLY A 179 -44.30 -14.62 -9.30
CA GLY A 179 -42.88 -14.37 -9.05
C GLY A 179 -42.14 -15.68 -8.82
N THR A 180 -40.92 -15.79 -9.34
CA THR A 180 -39.98 -16.82 -8.92
C THR A 180 -39.58 -16.58 -7.46
N LEU A 181 -39.17 -17.66 -6.80
CA LEU A 181 -38.37 -17.60 -5.57
C LEU A 181 -36.89 -17.65 -5.97
N PRO A 182 -35.97 -17.12 -5.15
CA PRO A 182 -34.54 -17.27 -5.36
C PRO A 182 -34.14 -18.73 -5.61
N LYS A 183 -33.20 -18.95 -6.52
CA LYS A 183 -32.62 -20.27 -6.81
C LYS A 183 -31.74 -20.68 -5.63
N GLU A 184 -31.89 -21.92 -5.16
CA GLU A 184 -30.98 -22.49 -4.17
C GLU A 184 -29.55 -22.62 -4.74
N ILE A 185 -28.56 -22.20 -3.94
CA ILE A 185 -27.13 -22.27 -4.25
C ILE A 185 -26.73 -23.74 -4.40
N ASN A 186 -26.29 -24.12 -5.60
CA ASN A 186 -26.06 -25.51 -6.00
C ASN A 186 -24.55 -25.79 -6.15
N VAL A 187 -23.88 -26.00 -5.01
CA VAL A 187 -22.50 -26.48 -4.97
C VAL A 187 -22.50 -27.98 -4.63
N PRO A 188 -22.13 -28.89 -5.56
CA PRO A 188 -22.05 -30.32 -5.27
C PRO A 188 -20.90 -30.61 -4.30
N ASN A 189 -21.03 -31.68 -3.50
CA ASN A 189 -19.95 -32.19 -2.67
C ASN A 189 -18.77 -32.61 -3.55
N PHE A 190 -17.54 -32.42 -3.06
CA PHE A 190 -16.33 -32.70 -3.84
C PHE A 190 -16.29 -34.13 -4.41
N GLU A 191 -16.71 -35.12 -3.61
CA GLU A 191 -16.76 -36.54 -3.99
C GLU A 191 -17.66 -36.86 -5.19
N ASP A 192 -18.64 -35.99 -5.50
CA ASP A 192 -19.55 -36.11 -6.65
C ASP A 192 -19.01 -35.43 -7.93
N THR A 193 -17.80 -34.83 -7.89
CA THR A 193 -17.21 -34.06 -8.99
C THR A 193 -16.05 -34.78 -9.69
N GLU A 194 -15.67 -34.33 -10.89
CA GLU A 194 -14.48 -34.84 -11.59
C GLU A 194 -13.16 -34.48 -10.90
N TYR A 195 -13.16 -33.48 -10.00
CA TYR A 195 -11.99 -33.10 -9.22
C TYR A 195 -11.55 -34.19 -8.23
N ALA A 196 -12.47 -35.05 -7.78
CA ALA A 196 -12.17 -36.21 -6.93
C ALA A 196 -11.46 -37.37 -7.65
N ILE A 197 -11.24 -37.29 -8.97
CA ILE A 197 -10.45 -38.28 -9.71
C ILE A 197 -8.96 -38.11 -9.34
N PRO A 198 -8.27 -39.12 -8.76
CA PRO A 198 -6.88 -38.99 -8.36
C PRO A 198 -5.95 -38.57 -9.52
N VAL A 199 -5.01 -37.67 -9.22
CA VAL A 199 -3.94 -37.24 -10.12
C VAL A 199 -3.09 -38.45 -10.55
N SER A 200 -2.80 -38.55 -11.84
CA SER A 200 -1.86 -39.52 -12.40
C SER A 200 -0.54 -38.86 -12.84
N MET A 201 0.50 -39.68 -13.02
CA MET A 201 1.78 -39.25 -13.58
C MET A 201 1.64 -38.65 -15.00
N GLU A 202 0.58 -39.01 -15.74
CA GLU A 202 0.29 -38.44 -17.06
C GLU A 202 -0.30 -37.03 -16.93
N ASP A 203 -1.14 -36.77 -15.91
CA ASP A 203 -1.64 -35.42 -15.60
C ASP A 203 -0.49 -34.45 -15.25
N THR A 204 0.45 -34.88 -14.39
CA THR A 204 1.65 -34.08 -14.06
C THR A 204 2.47 -33.72 -15.30
N LEU A 205 2.74 -34.70 -16.17
CA LEU A 205 3.51 -34.47 -17.40
C LEU A 205 2.74 -33.59 -18.40
N ASN A 206 1.41 -33.71 -18.45
CA ASN A 206 0.56 -32.84 -19.26
C ASN A 206 0.56 -31.40 -18.74
N GLU A 207 0.48 -31.17 -17.44
CA GLU A 207 0.46 -29.83 -16.84
C GLU A 207 1.82 -29.11 -17.01
N VAL A 208 2.96 -29.82 -16.81
CA VAL A 208 4.30 -29.27 -17.11
C VAL A 208 4.45 -28.93 -18.61
N ASN A 209 3.87 -29.73 -19.50
CA ASN A 209 3.79 -29.40 -20.92
C ASN A 209 2.80 -28.24 -21.21
N GLY A 210 1.81 -28.03 -20.34
CA GLY A 210 0.90 -26.89 -20.34
C GLY A 210 1.62 -25.58 -20.03
N ILE A 211 2.51 -25.56 -19.04
CA ILE A 211 3.38 -24.40 -18.73
C ILE A 211 4.17 -23.99 -19.99
N VAL A 212 4.80 -24.94 -20.70
CA VAL A 212 5.51 -24.64 -21.96
C VAL A 212 4.56 -24.05 -23.02
N GLU A 213 3.34 -24.58 -23.14
CA GLU A 213 2.37 -24.13 -24.14
C GLU A 213 1.82 -22.73 -23.84
N ARG A 214 1.45 -22.44 -22.58
CA ARG A 214 0.91 -21.16 -22.12
C ARG A 214 1.98 -20.07 -22.05
N ARG A 215 3.15 -20.38 -21.48
CA ARG A 215 4.18 -19.38 -21.14
C ARG A 215 5.18 -19.11 -22.27
N LEU A 216 5.41 -20.06 -23.17
CA LEU A 216 6.35 -19.93 -24.29
C LEU A 216 5.64 -20.04 -25.66
N GLY A 217 4.63 -20.91 -25.77
CA GLY A 217 3.91 -21.22 -27.01
C GLY A 217 4.11 -22.66 -27.47
N ALA A 218 3.05 -23.26 -28.04
CA ALA A 218 2.97 -24.68 -28.39
C ALA A 218 4.15 -25.22 -29.22
N GLN A 219 4.76 -24.40 -30.08
CA GLN A 219 5.93 -24.78 -30.88
C GLN A 219 7.18 -25.17 -30.06
N TYR A 220 7.31 -24.70 -28.82
CA TYR A 220 8.45 -25.00 -27.96
C TYR A 220 8.28 -26.30 -27.17
N LYS A 221 7.09 -26.93 -27.15
CA LYS A 221 6.89 -28.28 -26.58
C LYS A 221 7.81 -29.31 -27.23
N ASP A 222 8.14 -29.12 -28.51
CA ASP A 222 9.07 -29.99 -29.23
C ASP A 222 10.55 -29.78 -28.89
N TRP A 223 10.89 -28.81 -28.04
CA TRP A 223 12.25 -28.66 -27.51
C TRP A 223 12.52 -29.53 -26.28
N PHE A 224 11.48 -29.97 -25.57
CA PHE A 224 11.61 -30.58 -24.23
C PHE A 224 11.21 -32.05 -24.17
N ASP A 225 11.84 -32.78 -23.25
CA ASP A 225 11.61 -34.19 -22.95
C ASP A 225 11.62 -34.38 -21.42
N PHE A 226 10.43 -34.37 -20.81
CA PHE A 226 10.24 -34.39 -19.36
C PHE A 226 10.05 -35.82 -18.84
N SER A 227 10.73 -36.21 -17.75
CA SER A 227 10.51 -37.51 -17.12
C SER A 227 10.60 -37.47 -15.59
N ILE A 228 9.54 -37.95 -14.92
CA ILE A 228 9.47 -38.06 -13.45
C ILE A 228 10.27 -39.27 -12.96
N LYS A 229 11.09 -39.07 -11.93
CA LYS A 229 11.95 -40.08 -11.30
C LYS A 229 12.19 -39.76 -9.82
N ALA A 230 12.00 -40.73 -8.95
CA ALA A 230 12.45 -40.64 -7.55
C ALA A 230 13.98 -40.51 -7.46
N ASP A 231 14.45 -39.88 -6.40
CA ASP A 231 15.88 -39.73 -6.09
C ASP A 231 16.40 -40.88 -5.19
N GLU A 232 17.69 -40.85 -4.82
CA GLU A 232 18.23 -41.74 -3.77
C GLU A 232 18.16 -41.10 -2.37
N ASN A 233 17.98 -39.78 -2.27
CA ASN A 233 17.96 -39.02 -1.01
C ASN A 233 16.57 -38.52 -0.58
N ASP A 234 15.51 -38.80 -1.34
CA ASP A 234 14.14 -38.27 -1.18
C ASP A 234 14.02 -36.71 -1.18
N LEU A 235 15.06 -35.99 -1.63
CA LEU A 235 15.05 -34.54 -1.81
C LEU A 235 14.43 -34.12 -3.16
N ASP A 236 13.83 -32.93 -3.18
CA ASP A 236 13.41 -32.28 -4.42
C ASP A 236 14.62 -31.92 -5.29
N TYR A 237 14.60 -32.35 -6.55
CA TYR A 237 15.73 -32.17 -7.46
C TYR A 237 15.30 -31.96 -8.92
N PHE A 238 16.17 -31.30 -9.69
CA PHE A 238 16.09 -31.32 -11.16
C PHE A 238 17.44 -31.62 -11.82
N GLN A 239 17.40 -32.25 -12.98
CA GLN A 239 18.54 -32.54 -13.83
C GLN A 239 18.23 -32.21 -15.29
N ILE A 240 19.09 -31.42 -15.93
CA ILE A 240 18.96 -30.94 -17.31
C ILE A 240 20.11 -31.53 -18.13
N SER A 241 19.82 -32.08 -19.30
CA SER A 241 20.81 -32.71 -20.19
C SER A 241 20.40 -32.65 -21.66
N ASN A 242 21.35 -32.88 -22.57
CA ASN A 242 21.03 -33.09 -23.98
C ASN A 242 20.49 -34.52 -24.18
N GLY A 243 19.28 -34.68 -24.71
CA GLY A 243 18.68 -35.98 -25.01
C GLY A 243 19.17 -36.60 -26.33
N ASP A 244 19.19 -37.93 -26.41
CA ASP A 244 19.54 -38.69 -27.62
C ASP A 244 18.61 -38.41 -28.81
N ASN A 245 17.39 -37.95 -28.54
CA ASN A 245 16.39 -37.49 -29.51
C ASN A 245 16.68 -36.07 -30.05
N GLY A 246 17.69 -35.37 -29.52
CA GLY A 246 18.02 -33.99 -29.86
C GLY A 246 17.24 -32.93 -29.10
N LYS A 247 16.34 -33.31 -28.18
CA LYS A 247 15.63 -32.42 -27.27
C LYS A 247 16.47 -32.10 -26.03
N ILE A 248 16.04 -31.10 -25.26
CA ILE A 248 16.51 -30.82 -23.91
C ILE A 248 15.73 -31.72 -22.97
N LYS A 249 16.43 -32.61 -22.28
CA LYS A 249 15.85 -33.58 -21.38
C LYS A 249 15.91 -33.06 -19.95
N ILE A 250 14.76 -33.04 -19.28
CA ILE A 250 14.59 -32.52 -17.92
C ILE A 250 14.00 -33.65 -17.05
N GLU A 251 14.69 -33.97 -15.96
CA GLU A 251 14.34 -35.04 -15.03
C GLU A 251 14.18 -34.47 -13.62
N GLY A 252 13.24 -34.97 -12.84
CA GLY A 252 12.97 -34.52 -11.47
C GLY A 252 11.94 -35.43 -10.80
N ASN A 253 11.73 -35.26 -9.50
CA ASN A 253 10.89 -36.14 -8.69
C ASN A 253 9.39 -35.77 -8.65
N ASN A 254 9.03 -34.51 -8.93
CA ASN A 254 7.63 -34.06 -9.11
C ASN A 254 7.53 -33.00 -10.24
N GLY A 255 6.32 -32.49 -10.49
CA GLY A 255 6.07 -31.49 -11.53
C GLY A 255 6.69 -30.11 -11.22
N VAL A 256 6.71 -29.70 -9.95
CA VAL A 256 7.39 -28.48 -9.48
C VAL A 256 8.90 -28.54 -9.79
N SER A 257 9.58 -29.66 -9.52
CA SER A 257 11.01 -29.80 -9.86
C SER A 257 11.23 -29.79 -11.39
N LEU A 258 10.35 -30.41 -12.18
CA LEU A 258 10.43 -30.35 -13.66
C LEU A 258 10.21 -28.93 -14.19
N ALA A 259 9.25 -28.18 -13.64
CA ALA A 259 9.00 -26.78 -13.97
C ALA A 259 10.18 -25.88 -13.54
N THR A 260 10.79 -26.15 -12.39
CA THR A 260 12.01 -25.43 -11.96
C THR A 260 13.19 -25.73 -12.88
N GLY A 261 13.38 -26.98 -13.31
CA GLY A 261 14.39 -27.35 -14.29
C GLY A 261 14.18 -26.68 -15.66
N LEU A 262 12.92 -26.49 -16.07
CA LEU A 262 12.57 -25.67 -17.23
C LEU A 262 12.95 -24.21 -16.99
N ASN A 263 12.58 -23.60 -15.86
CA ASN A 263 12.91 -22.21 -15.55
C ASN A 263 14.43 -21.97 -15.50
N HIS A 264 15.20 -22.85 -14.86
CA HIS A 264 16.65 -22.76 -14.83
C HIS A 264 17.26 -22.85 -16.24
N TYR A 265 16.72 -23.71 -17.11
CA TYR A 265 17.11 -23.73 -18.52
C TYR A 265 16.76 -22.41 -19.26
N LEU A 266 15.60 -21.82 -18.98
CA LEU A 266 15.20 -20.53 -19.55
C LEU A 266 16.12 -19.40 -19.09
N LYS A 267 16.33 -19.25 -17.77
CA LYS A 267 17.17 -18.21 -17.16
C LYS A 267 18.61 -18.25 -17.67
N TYR A 268 19.25 -19.43 -17.62
CA TYR A 268 20.71 -19.54 -17.81
C TYR A 268 21.14 -19.91 -19.23
N PHE A 269 20.31 -20.63 -20.01
CA PHE A 269 20.67 -21.08 -21.37
C PHE A 269 19.91 -20.32 -22.46
N CYS A 270 18.60 -20.06 -22.29
CA CYS A 270 17.83 -19.24 -23.23
C CYS A 270 17.97 -17.72 -23.00
N LYS A 271 18.46 -17.31 -21.82
CA LYS A 271 18.49 -15.91 -21.35
C LYS A 271 17.11 -15.25 -21.40
N VAL A 272 16.14 -15.96 -20.80
CA VAL A 272 14.72 -15.58 -20.70
C VAL A 272 14.30 -15.57 -19.22
N GLN A 273 13.58 -14.54 -18.79
CA GLN A 273 12.89 -14.47 -17.51
C GLN A 273 11.37 -14.60 -17.72
N ILE A 274 10.67 -15.30 -16.82
CA ILE A 274 9.20 -15.26 -16.71
C ILE A 274 8.84 -14.57 -15.40
N THR A 275 7.93 -13.61 -15.46
CA THR A 275 7.47 -12.75 -14.36
C THR A 275 6.15 -13.24 -13.76
N GLU A 276 5.77 -12.69 -12.60
CA GLU A 276 4.53 -13.03 -11.89
C GLU A 276 3.26 -12.69 -12.67
N PHE A 277 3.30 -11.65 -13.51
CA PHE A 277 2.22 -11.27 -14.45
C PHE A 277 2.34 -11.94 -15.82
N GLY A 278 3.37 -12.75 -16.05
CA GLY A 278 3.47 -13.55 -17.25
C GLY A 278 3.70 -12.76 -18.54
N ASP A 279 4.63 -11.81 -18.53
CA ASP A 279 5.07 -11.05 -19.72
C ASP A 279 5.36 -11.95 -20.95
N PRO A 280 5.12 -11.48 -22.19
CA PRO A 280 5.51 -12.18 -23.41
C PRO A 280 7.03 -12.32 -23.56
N VAL A 281 7.54 -13.56 -23.63
CA VAL A 281 8.98 -13.84 -23.70
C VAL A 281 9.50 -14.09 -25.12
N LYS A 282 10.75 -13.69 -25.38
CA LYS A 282 11.43 -13.87 -26.67
C LYS A 282 12.45 -15.01 -26.61
N MET A 283 12.02 -16.21 -27.01
CA MET A 283 12.89 -17.38 -27.13
C MET A 283 13.95 -17.23 -28.26
N PRO A 284 15.10 -17.92 -28.16
CA PRO A 284 16.09 -17.99 -29.24
C PRO A 284 15.57 -18.78 -30.47
N GLU A 285 16.27 -18.69 -31.61
CA GLU A 285 15.85 -19.39 -32.85
C GLU A 285 15.92 -20.92 -32.76
N THR A 286 16.78 -21.45 -31.89
CA THR A 286 16.99 -22.89 -31.67
C THR A 286 17.39 -23.14 -30.22
N ALA A 287 16.96 -24.26 -29.63
CA ALA A 287 17.33 -24.69 -28.28
C ALA A 287 18.85 -24.67 -28.04
N PRO A 288 19.37 -23.80 -27.15
CA PRO A 288 20.78 -23.79 -26.78
C PRO A 288 21.20 -25.12 -26.11
N LYS A 289 22.29 -25.72 -26.57
CA LYS A 289 22.78 -26.97 -26.00
C LYS A 289 23.60 -26.74 -24.74
N LEU A 290 23.53 -27.71 -23.83
CA LEU A 290 24.38 -27.75 -22.65
C LEU A 290 25.76 -28.32 -23.05
N ASP A 291 26.84 -27.76 -22.52
CA ASP A 291 28.18 -28.37 -22.66
C ASP A 291 28.33 -29.61 -21.76
N GLU A 292 27.80 -29.55 -20.53
CA GLU A 292 27.74 -30.64 -19.55
C GLU A 292 26.36 -30.66 -18.87
N PRO A 293 25.88 -31.80 -18.34
CA PRO A 293 24.62 -31.87 -17.60
C PRO A 293 24.61 -31.01 -16.34
N VAL A 294 23.49 -30.32 -16.08
CA VAL A 294 23.26 -29.59 -14.82
C VAL A 294 22.38 -30.46 -13.92
N ARG A 295 22.73 -30.54 -12.63
CA ARG A 295 21.86 -31.08 -11.58
C ARG A 295 21.81 -30.11 -10.40
N LYS A 296 20.62 -29.95 -9.82
CA LYS A 296 20.35 -29.16 -8.62
C LYS A 296 19.43 -29.96 -7.70
N GLU A 297 19.69 -29.87 -6.41
CA GLU A 297 18.91 -30.43 -5.31
C GLU A 297 18.58 -29.26 -4.37
N THR A 298 17.44 -29.30 -3.69
CA THR A 298 17.12 -28.34 -2.61
C THR A 298 17.19 -29.02 -1.24
N PRO A 299 17.79 -28.39 -0.23
CA PRO A 299 17.71 -28.87 1.16
C PRO A 299 16.37 -28.52 1.83
N TYR A 300 15.50 -27.75 1.15
CA TYR A 300 14.29 -27.19 1.70
C TYR A 300 13.07 -28.04 1.33
N GLU A 301 12.55 -28.75 2.32
CA GLU A 301 11.29 -29.52 2.27
C GLU A 301 10.11 -28.63 1.82
N THR A 302 10.09 -27.37 2.26
CA THR A 302 9.05 -26.39 1.94
C THR A 302 9.61 -25.20 1.16
N ARG A 303 8.95 -24.81 0.08
CA ARG A 303 9.04 -23.48 -0.51
C ARG A 303 7.64 -22.87 -0.55
N TYR A 304 7.40 -21.89 0.33
CA TYR A 304 6.08 -21.39 0.71
C TYR A 304 5.66 -20.12 -0.04
N ALA A 305 4.37 -19.99 -0.32
CA ALA A 305 3.77 -18.82 -0.98
C ALA A 305 2.55 -18.23 -0.26
N TYR A 306 2.54 -16.89 -0.23
CA TYR A 306 1.46 -15.94 0.05
C TYR A 306 1.13 -15.64 1.51
N ASN A 307 0.58 -14.44 1.70
CA ASN A 307 -0.01 -13.93 2.93
C ASN A 307 -1.53 -14.00 2.79
N TYR A 308 -2.28 -13.99 3.89
CA TYR A 308 -3.73 -13.75 3.83
C TYR A 308 -4.02 -12.45 3.08
N CYS A 309 -3.25 -11.40 3.35
CA CYS A 309 -3.40 -10.09 2.69
C CYS A 309 -3.27 -10.14 1.15
N THR A 310 -2.53 -11.11 0.58
CA THR A 310 -2.35 -11.23 -0.88
C THR A 310 -3.69 -11.50 -1.59
N PHE A 311 -4.58 -12.24 -0.93
CA PHE A 311 -5.94 -12.52 -1.39
C PHE A 311 -6.87 -11.29 -1.40
N SER A 312 -6.48 -10.20 -0.74
CA SER A 312 -7.21 -8.94 -0.71
C SER A 312 -6.57 -7.86 -1.58
N TYR A 313 -5.26 -7.63 -1.45
CA TYR A 313 -4.59 -6.52 -2.17
C TYR A 313 -4.12 -6.84 -3.60
N SER A 314 -4.19 -8.11 -4.00
CA SER A 314 -3.87 -8.55 -5.38
C SER A 314 -4.92 -9.48 -5.97
N MET A 315 -5.35 -10.53 -5.26
CA MET A 315 -6.12 -11.64 -5.88
C MET A 315 -7.63 -11.58 -5.63
N ALA A 316 -8.15 -10.49 -5.02
CA ALA A 316 -9.56 -10.37 -4.63
C ALA A 316 -10.53 -10.56 -5.81
N PHE A 317 -10.10 -10.12 -6.99
CA PHE A 317 -10.86 -10.17 -8.23
C PHE A 317 -10.28 -11.16 -9.25
N TRP A 318 -9.27 -11.97 -8.87
CA TRP A 318 -8.56 -12.80 -9.83
C TRP A 318 -9.43 -13.85 -10.52
N ASP A 319 -9.29 -13.90 -11.84
CA ASP A 319 -9.99 -14.79 -12.77
C ASP A 319 -9.26 -16.14 -12.98
N ASP A 320 -9.78 -16.95 -13.91
CA ASP A 320 -9.28 -18.27 -14.27
C ASP A 320 -7.90 -18.27 -14.95
N ASP A 321 -7.59 -17.23 -15.74
CA ASP A 321 -6.35 -17.07 -16.49
C ASP A 321 -5.26 -16.36 -15.64
N GLU A 322 -5.63 -15.39 -14.80
CA GLU A 322 -4.71 -14.78 -13.81
C GLU A 322 -4.19 -15.82 -12.81
N TRP A 323 -5.09 -16.62 -12.21
CA TRP A 323 -4.69 -17.73 -11.35
C TRP A 323 -3.83 -18.76 -12.08
N GLN A 324 -4.04 -18.97 -13.38
CA GLN A 324 -3.20 -19.85 -14.19
C GLN A 324 -1.79 -19.27 -14.43
N ILE A 325 -1.68 -17.97 -14.67
CA ILE A 325 -0.40 -17.27 -14.84
C ILE A 325 0.40 -17.30 -13.53
N GLY A 326 -0.24 -16.96 -12.40
CA GLY A 326 0.36 -17.03 -11.08
C GLY A 326 0.86 -18.45 -10.75
N LEU A 327 0.02 -19.47 -10.96
CA LEU A 327 0.39 -20.86 -10.69
C LEU A 327 1.56 -21.36 -11.56
N ASP A 328 1.60 -20.98 -12.84
CA ASP A 328 2.74 -21.31 -13.72
C ASP A 328 4.04 -20.69 -13.17
N TRP A 329 3.98 -19.45 -12.71
CA TRP A 329 5.13 -18.76 -12.11
C TRP A 329 5.56 -19.36 -10.76
N LEU A 330 4.63 -19.78 -9.90
CA LEU A 330 4.94 -20.52 -8.68
C LEU A 330 5.70 -21.82 -8.99
N ALA A 331 5.20 -22.60 -9.96
CA ALA A 331 5.79 -23.89 -10.36
C ALA A 331 7.19 -23.72 -10.96
N LEU A 332 7.36 -22.72 -11.83
CA LEU A 332 8.66 -22.35 -12.41
C LEU A 332 9.68 -21.94 -11.34
N ASN A 333 9.26 -21.39 -10.21
CA ASN A 333 10.15 -20.96 -9.13
C ASN A 333 10.27 -21.97 -7.97
N GLY A 334 9.73 -23.18 -8.12
CA GLY A 334 9.95 -24.28 -7.18
C GLY A 334 9.07 -24.27 -5.93
N ILE A 335 8.05 -23.42 -5.87
CA ILE A 335 7.05 -23.39 -4.79
C ILE A 335 6.31 -24.74 -4.71
N ASN A 336 6.16 -25.29 -3.50
CA ASN A 336 5.42 -26.53 -3.25
C ASN A 336 4.40 -26.44 -2.10
N LEU A 337 4.29 -25.30 -1.40
CA LEU A 337 3.25 -25.08 -0.39
C LEU A 337 2.62 -23.69 -0.59
N VAL A 338 1.30 -23.62 -0.79
CA VAL A 338 0.60 -22.39 -1.21
C VAL A 338 -0.61 -22.12 -0.32
N LEU A 339 -0.68 -20.97 0.36
CA LEU A 339 -1.92 -20.57 1.03
C LEU A 339 -3.05 -20.42 0.01
N ASP A 340 -4.23 -21.00 0.27
CA ASP A 340 -5.40 -20.91 -0.59
C ASP A 340 -6.66 -20.57 0.22
N LEU A 341 -7.27 -19.41 -0.09
CA LEU A 341 -8.53 -18.94 0.50
C LEU A 341 -9.70 -18.99 -0.48
N ASN A 342 -9.50 -19.45 -1.73
CA ASN A 342 -10.58 -19.49 -2.72
C ASN A 342 -11.69 -20.44 -2.25
N ALA A 343 -12.94 -19.97 -2.32
CA ALA A 343 -14.13 -20.69 -1.83
C ALA A 343 -14.22 -20.92 -0.31
N GLN A 344 -13.38 -20.27 0.49
CA GLN A 344 -13.51 -20.33 1.96
C GLN A 344 -14.89 -19.81 2.43
N ASP A 345 -15.51 -18.90 1.67
CA ASP A 345 -16.89 -18.42 1.88
C ASP A 345 -17.94 -19.54 1.81
N GLU A 346 -17.76 -20.54 0.95
CA GLU A 346 -18.65 -21.71 0.81
C GLU A 346 -18.51 -22.66 2.00
N VAL A 347 -17.28 -22.84 2.52
CA VAL A 347 -17.04 -23.58 3.77
C VAL A 347 -17.79 -22.91 4.93
N TRP A 348 -17.68 -21.58 5.05
CA TRP A 348 -18.41 -20.82 6.06
C TRP A 348 -19.93 -20.85 5.84
N ARG A 349 -20.41 -20.78 4.59
CA ARG A 349 -21.84 -20.93 4.29
C ARG A 349 -22.38 -22.28 4.75
N ARG A 350 -21.69 -23.39 4.44
CA ARG A 350 -22.06 -24.74 4.91
C ARG A 350 -22.03 -24.86 6.42
N PHE A 351 -20.95 -24.39 7.05
CA PHE A 351 -20.77 -24.43 8.49
C PHE A 351 -21.87 -23.65 9.23
N LEU A 352 -22.11 -22.39 8.86
CA LEU A 352 -23.15 -21.56 9.46
C LEU A 352 -24.56 -22.10 9.16
N THR A 353 -24.80 -22.71 8.00
CA THR A 353 -26.06 -23.41 7.71
C THR A 353 -26.28 -24.59 8.67
N LYS A 354 -25.24 -25.39 8.97
CA LYS A 354 -25.29 -26.47 9.99
C LYS A 354 -25.56 -25.91 11.39
N LEU A 355 -25.09 -24.68 11.68
CA LEU A 355 -25.41 -23.95 12.92
C LEU A 355 -26.82 -23.33 12.93
N GLY A 356 -27.53 -23.28 11.80
CA GLY A 356 -28.92 -22.83 11.70
C GLY A 356 -29.09 -21.33 11.39
N TYR A 357 -28.11 -20.72 10.73
CA TYR A 357 -28.30 -19.46 10.01
C TYR A 357 -29.02 -19.71 8.67
N ASP A 358 -29.73 -18.69 8.18
CA ASP A 358 -30.17 -18.63 6.78
C ASP A 358 -29.15 -17.91 5.88
N ILE A 359 -29.37 -17.99 4.56
CA ILE A 359 -28.42 -17.48 3.56
C ILE A 359 -28.26 -15.95 3.62
N THR A 360 -29.31 -15.20 3.99
CA THR A 360 -29.23 -13.74 4.11
C THR A 360 -28.36 -13.36 5.31
N GLU A 361 -28.54 -14.04 6.44
CA GLU A 361 -27.74 -13.82 7.65
C GLU A 361 -26.25 -14.14 7.41
N ILE A 362 -25.97 -15.23 6.68
CA ILE A 362 -24.61 -15.61 6.27
C ILE A 362 -23.97 -14.53 5.39
N LYS A 363 -24.68 -14.09 4.34
CA LYS A 363 -24.18 -13.08 3.39
C LYS A 363 -23.99 -11.70 4.04
N ASN A 364 -24.71 -11.40 5.11
CA ASN A 364 -24.54 -10.18 5.90
C ASN A 364 -23.34 -10.24 6.87
N TRP A 365 -22.91 -11.43 7.29
CA TRP A 365 -21.72 -11.61 8.13
C TRP A 365 -20.42 -11.72 7.31
N LEU A 366 -20.47 -12.34 6.14
CA LEU A 366 -19.35 -12.39 5.20
C LEU A 366 -19.00 -10.98 4.68
N VAL A 367 -17.71 -10.73 4.48
CA VAL A 367 -17.19 -9.50 3.88
C VAL A 367 -17.21 -9.56 2.35
N GLY A 368 -17.02 -8.41 1.71
CA GLY A 368 -16.81 -8.32 0.27
C GLY A 368 -15.45 -8.90 -0.17
N PRO A 369 -15.27 -9.19 -1.47
CA PRO A 369 -14.09 -9.87 -2.00
C PRO A 369 -12.77 -9.15 -1.65
N GLY A 370 -12.78 -7.82 -1.60
CA GLY A 370 -11.61 -7.01 -1.24
C GLY A 370 -11.09 -7.26 0.18
N TYR A 371 -11.85 -7.91 1.07
CA TYR A 371 -11.58 -7.92 2.52
C TYR A 371 -11.41 -9.31 3.15
N MET A 372 -11.51 -10.39 2.36
CA MET A 372 -11.52 -11.77 2.86
C MET A 372 -10.33 -12.11 3.78
N ALA A 373 -9.15 -11.52 3.51
CA ALA A 373 -7.95 -11.66 4.33
C ALA A 373 -8.21 -11.40 5.81
N TRP A 374 -8.88 -10.29 6.13
CA TRP A 374 -9.07 -9.82 7.50
C TRP A 374 -10.27 -10.48 8.19
N GLN A 375 -11.25 -11.01 7.44
CA GLN A 375 -12.23 -11.91 8.03
C GLN A 375 -11.60 -13.24 8.43
N TYR A 376 -10.75 -13.83 7.58
CA TYR A 376 -10.16 -15.15 7.85
C TYR A 376 -8.96 -15.14 8.82
N MET A 377 -8.38 -13.96 9.07
CA MET A 377 -7.54 -13.67 10.26
C MET A 377 -8.35 -13.19 11.49
N GLY A 378 -9.69 -13.21 11.45
CA GLY A 378 -10.58 -12.91 12.57
C GLY A 378 -10.55 -11.46 13.06
N ASN A 379 -10.22 -10.51 12.18
CA ASN A 379 -10.12 -9.07 12.47
C ASN A 379 -11.40 -8.28 12.16
N MET A 380 -12.26 -8.74 11.24
CA MET A 380 -13.47 -8.01 10.85
C MET A 380 -14.59 -8.93 10.33
N SER A 381 -15.76 -8.36 10.09
CA SER A 381 -16.92 -8.99 9.43
C SER A 381 -17.82 -7.92 8.79
N THR A 382 -18.83 -8.32 8.01
CA THR A 382 -19.90 -7.48 7.43
C THR A 382 -19.54 -6.44 6.34
N PHE A 383 -18.33 -5.86 6.31
CA PHE A 383 -18.02 -4.76 5.39
C PHE A 383 -17.81 -5.23 3.94
N GLY A 384 -18.30 -4.45 2.97
CA GLY A 384 -18.13 -4.72 1.53
C GLY A 384 -19.02 -5.84 0.96
N GLY A 385 -19.75 -6.57 1.82
CA GLY A 385 -20.80 -7.50 1.41
C GLY A 385 -22.16 -6.79 1.22
N PRO A 386 -23.23 -7.53 0.86
CA PRO A 386 -23.29 -8.98 0.77
C PRO A 386 -22.74 -9.53 -0.57
N LEU A 387 -22.08 -10.69 -0.51
CA LEU A 387 -21.68 -11.45 -1.70
C LEU A 387 -22.94 -11.94 -2.47
N PRO A 388 -22.93 -12.00 -3.81
CA PRO A 388 -24.04 -12.56 -4.60
C PRO A 388 -24.13 -14.10 -4.50
N ASP A 389 -25.30 -14.69 -4.73
CA ASP A 389 -25.51 -16.16 -4.57
C ASP A 389 -24.63 -16.99 -5.53
N GLN A 390 -24.37 -16.44 -6.72
CA GLN A 390 -23.52 -17.01 -7.76
C GLN A 390 -22.04 -17.11 -7.35
N TRP A 391 -21.57 -16.26 -6.41
CA TRP A 391 -20.17 -16.26 -5.93
C TRP A 391 -19.75 -17.60 -5.36
N PHE A 392 -20.63 -18.23 -4.56
CA PHE A 392 -20.37 -19.53 -3.94
C PHE A 392 -20.22 -20.66 -4.98
N GLU A 393 -20.99 -20.62 -6.07
CA GLU A 393 -20.86 -21.57 -7.19
C GLU A 393 -19.54 -21.31 -7.95
N ALA A 394 -19.27 -20.05 -8.31
CA ALA A 394 -18.12 -19.67 -9.14
C ALA A 394 -16.76 -19.86 -8.44
N ARG A 395 -16.58 -19.35 -7.21
CA ARG A 395 -15.29 -19.47 -6.51
C ARG A 395 -15.00 -20.92 -6.12
N THR A 396 -16.00 -21.75 -5.86
CA THR A 396 -15.80 -23.19 -5.59
C THR A 396 -15.28 -23.93 -6.82
N GLU A 397 -15.79 -23.62 -8.01
CA GLU A 397 -15.29 -24.20 -9.26
C GLU A 397 -13.85 -23.76 -9.53
N LEU A 398 -13.55 -22.46 -9.38
CA LEU A 398 -12.19 -21.91 -9.49
C LEU A 398 -11.21 -22.59 -8.51
N ALA A 399 -11.57 -22.69 -7.22
CA ALA A 399 -10.74 -23.31 -6.20
C ALA A 399 -10.40 -24.76 -6.55
N ARG A 400 -11.41 -25.58 -6.85
CA ARG A 400 -11.23 -26.99 -7.23
C ARG A 400 -10.38 -27.15 -8.50
N LYS A 401 -10.56 -26.26 -9.47
CA LYS A 401 -9.78 -26.21 -10.72
C LYS A 401 -8.32 -25.86 -10.50
N MET A 402 -8.00 -24.90 -9.63
CA MET A 402 -6.61 -24.53 -9.32
C MET A 402 -5.94 -25.55 -8.39
N GLN A 403 -6.64 -26.04 -7.36
CA GLN A 403 -6.16 -27.12 -6.48
C GLN A 403 -5.83 -28.39 -7.27
N ARG A 404 -6.63 -28.76 -8.29
CA ARG A 404 -6.31 -29.88 -9.18
C ARG A 404 -5.00 -29.67 -9.95
N LYS A 405 -4.72 -28.46 -10.44
CA LYS A 405 -3.46 -28.14 -11.14
C LYS A 405 -2.27 -28.13 -10.17
N MET A 406 -2.41 -27.50 -9.00
CA MET A 406 -1.44 -27.51 -7.90
C MET A 406 -1.04 -28.94 -7.52
N LYS A 407 -2.03 -29.79 -7.23
CA LYS A 407 -1.82 -31.21 -6.91
C LYS A 407 -1.28 -32.02 -8.09
N SER A 408 -1.61 -31.64 -9.33
CA SER A 408 -1.02 -32.24 -10.54
C SER A 408 0.47 -31.94 -10.67
N LEU A 409 0.92 -30.76 -10.23
CA LEU A 409 2.34 -30.38 -10.19
C LEU A 409 3.08 -30.94 -8.97
N GLY A 410 2.36 -31.32 -7.90
CA GLY A 410 2.95 -31.75 -6.63
C GLY A 410 3.15 -30.60 -5.64
N MET A 411 2.28 -29.59 -5.70
CA MET A 411 2.10 -28.60 -4.64
C MET A 411 0.99 -29.05 -3.68
N GLU A 412 1.18 -28.77 -2.39
CA GLU A 412 0.14 -28.83 -1.36
C GLU A 412 -0.43 -27.43 -1.12
N THR A 413 -1.70 -27.33 -0.72
CA THR A 413 -2.31 -26.05 -0.30
C THR A 413 -2.32 -25.89 1.21
N VAL A 414 -2.35 -24.67 1.73
CA VAL A 414 -2.69 -24.40 3.13
C VAL A 414 -4.10 -23.86 3.16
N LEU A 415 -5.02 -24.62 3.76
CA LEU A 415 -6.42 -24.21 3.93
C LEU A 415 -6.63 -23.58 5.32
N GLN A 416 -7.77 -22.93 5.57
CA GLN A 416 -8.05 -22.36 6.88
C GLN A 416 -8.36 -23.45 7.94
N GLY A 417 -7.73 -23.36 9.12
CA GLY A 417 -8.04 -24.16 10.30
C GLY A 417 -8.98 -23.46 11.29
N TYR A 418 -9.55 -24.20 12.25
CA TYR A 418 -10.57 -23.68 13.16
C TYR A 418 -10.11 -23.45 14.60
N SER A 419 -9.78 -22.20 14.95
CA SER A 419 -9.51 -21.76 16.33
C SER A 419 -10.72 -21.13 17.05
N GLY A 420 -11.96 -21.51 16.69
CA GLY A 420 -13.16 -21.16 17.46
C GLY A 420 -13.91 -19.91 17.01
N MET A 421 -13.59 -19.33 15.85
CA MET A 421 -14.27 -18.13 15.33
C MET A 421 -15.78 -18.39 15.08
N VAL A 422 -16.63 -17.45 15.51
CA VAL A 422 -18.10 -17.47 15.33
C VAL A 422 -18.65 -16.05 15.16
N PRO A 423 -19.80 -15.86 14.47
CA PRO A 423 -20.46 -14.57 14.43
C PRO A 423 -20.88 -14.07 15.83
N ASN A 424 -20.99 -12.75 16.01
CA ASN A 424 -21.29 -12.14 17.32
C ASN A 424 -22.71 -12.45 17.83
N ASP A 425 -23.65 -12.73 16.93
CA ASP A 425 -25.06 -13.03 17.20
C ASP A 425 -25.33 -14.53 17.45
N ILE A 426 -24.31 -15.41 17.44
CA ILE A 426 -24.44 -16.88 17.52
C ILE A 426 -25.32 -17.39 18.66
N LYS A 427 -25.49 -16.61 19.74
CA LYS A 427 -26.38 -16.96 20.85
C LYS A 427 -27.87 -16.92 20.51
N GLU A 428 -28.27 -16.28 19.41
CA GLU A 428 -29.64 -16.39 18.92
C GLU A 428 -29.91 -17.78 18.32
N LYS A 429 -28.89 -18.38 17.68
CA LYS A 429 -28.93 -19.75 17.14
C LYS A 429 -28.60 -20.82 18.18
N ARG A 430 -27.78 -20.50 19.18
CA ARG A 430 -27.29 -21.40 20.26
C ARG A 430 -27.17 -20.65 21.61
N PRO A 431 -28.25 -20.48 22.38
CA PRO A 431 -28.29 -19.56 23.54
C PRO A 431 -27.32 -19.84 24.71
N ASN A 432 -26.74 -21.03 24.81
CA ASN A 432 -25.96 -21.45 25.98
C ASN A 432 -24.43 -21.40 25.78
N LEU A 433 -23.94 -21.00 24.60
CA LEU A 433 -22.50 -21.00 24.28
C LEU A 433 -21.67 -20.13 25.22
N ASP A 434 -20.43 -20.55 25.50
CA ASP A 434 -19.43 -19.75 26.21
C ASP A 434 -18.45 -19.11 25.22
N ILE A 435 -18.80 -17.91 24.75
CA ILE A 435 -18.02 -17.11 23.79
C ILE A 435 -17.26 -15.98 24.48
N ILE A 436 -16.12 -15.62 23.90
CA ILE A 436 -15.29 -14.47 24.24
C ILE A 436 -15.44 -13.43 23.11
N PRO A 437 -16.14 -12.30 23.36
CA PRO A 437 -16.17 -11.18 22.42
C PRO A 437 -14.77 -10.61 22.22
N GLN A 438 -14.32 -10.48 20.97
CA GLN A 438 -12.95 -10.08 20.63
C GLN A 438 -12.75 -8.55 20.56
N GLY A 439 -13.82 -7.76 20.65
CA GLY A 439 -13.76 -6.30 20.54
C GLY A 439 -13.58 -5.84 19.10
N GLN A 440 -12.73 -4.82 18.89
CA GLN A 440 -12.54 -4.18 17.59
C GLN A 440 -11.09 -4.22 17.11
N TRP A 441 -10.90 -4.23 15.79
CA TRP A 441 -9.63 -3.98 15.11
C TRP A 441 -9.86 -2.86 14.08
N CYS A 442 -9.07 -1.79 14.13
CA CYS A 442 -9.20 -0.61 13.27
C CYS A 442 -10.65 -0.10 13.08
N SER A 443 -11.43 -0.08 14.17
CA SER A 443 -12.86 0.29 14.21
C SER A 443 -13.83 -0.61 13.43
N PHE A 444 -13.41 -1.81 13.00
CA PHE A 444 -14.33 -2.90 12.65
C PHE A 444 -14.58 -3.80 13.87
N ASP A 445 -15.79 -4.35 13.98
CA ASP A 445 -16.10 -5.39 14.97
C ASP A 445 -15.49 -6.73 14.56
N ARG A 446 -14.70 -7.29 15.47
CA ARG A 446 -14.14 -8.64 15.34
C ARG A 446 -15.25 -9.67 15.59
N PRO A 447 -15.27 -10.81 14.87
CA PRO A 447 -16.10 -11.94 15.25
C PRO A 447 -15.71 -12.48 16.64
N ALA A 448 -16.65 -13.11 17.33
CA ALA A 448 -16.41 -13.72 18.64
C ALA A 448 -15.64 -15.04 18.51
N MET A 449 -15.09 -15.50 19.64
CA MET A 449 -14.32 -16.75 19.73
C MET A 449 -14.95 -17.68 20.78
N LEU A 450 -15.21 -18.93 20.45
CA LEU A 450 -15.56 -19.98 21.42
C LEU A 450 -14.37 -20.26 22.35
N LYS A 451 -14.65 -20.56 23.62
CA LYS A 451 -13.63 -21.16 24.49
C LYS A 451 -13.27 -22.55 23.97
N THR A 452 -11.99 -22.75 23.65
CA THR A 452 -11.52 -24.00 23.03
C THR A 452 -11.55 -25.21 23.97
N ASP A 453 -11.76 -25.03 25.27
CA ASP A 453 -11.95 -26.09 26.27
C ASP A 453 -13.44 -26.41 26.54
N SER A 454 -14.35 -25.85 25.74
CA SER A 454 -15.78 -26.17 25.76
C SER A 454 -16.13 -27.33 24.83
N ALA A 455 -17.14 -28.11 25.20
CA ALA A 455 -17.68 -29.17 24.33
C ALA A 455 -18.33 -28.60 23.05
N ASP A 456 -18.78 -27.34 23.09
CA ASP A 456 -19.30 -26.65 21.91
C ASP A 456 -18.19 -26.36 20.88
N TYR A 457 -16.94 -26.13 21.31
CA TYR A 457 -15.80 -26.03 20.40
C TYR A 457 -15.46 -27.37 19.73
N GLU A 458 -15.53 -28.49 20.45
CA GLU A 458 -15.37 -29.85 19.89
C GLU A 458 -16.42 -30.12 18.79
N GLU A 459 -17.69 -29.78 19.04
CA GLU A 459 -18.77 -29.87 18.04
C GLU A 459 -18.51 -28.95 16.84
N PHE A 460 -18.14 -27.69 17.07
CA PHE A 460 -18.01 -26.69 16.00
C PHE A 460 -16.75 -26.92 15.14
N ALA A 461 -15.61 -27.28 15.73
CA ALA A 461 -14.40 -27.63 14.98
C ALA A 461 -14.67 -28.80 14.04
N LYS A 462 -15.35 -29.84 14.53
CA LYS A 462 -15.78 -30.96 13.71
C LYS A 462 -16.74 -30.54 12.58
N LEU A 463 -17.80 -29.79 12.87
CA LEU A 463 -18.74 -29.32 11.86
C LEU A 463 -18.08 -28.41 10.81
N TYR A 464 -17.05 -27.66 11.19
CA TYR A 464 -16.23 -26.86 10.29
C TYR A 464 -15.40 -27.76 9.35
N TYR A 465 -14.60 -28.69 9.87
CA TYR A 465 -13.78 -29.56 9.02
C TYR A 465 -14.63 -30.51 8.16
N GLU A 466 -15.78 -31.00 8.64
CA GLU A 466 -16.77 -31.71 7.80
C GLU A 466 -17.27 -30.81 6.65
N SER A 467 -17.45 -29.50 6.88
CA SER A 467 -17.85 -28.55 5.83
C SER A 467 -16.71 -28.25 4.85
N GLN A 468 -15.45 -28.35 5.29
CA GLN A 468 -14.27 -28.19 4.45
C GLN A 468 -14.04 -29.45 3.57
N GLU A 469 -14.23 -30.65 4.13
CA GLU A 469 -14.19 -31.94 3.42
C GLU A 469 -15.23 -31.99 2.29
N GLU A 470 -16.44 -31.46 2.52
CA GLU A 470 -17.48 -31.35 1.50
C GLU A 470 -17.09 -30.42 0.32
N VAL A 471 -16.26 -29.40 0.56
CA VAL A 471 -15.91 -28.38 -0.44
C VAL A 471 -14.66 -28.77 -1.24
N TYR A 472 -13.56 -29.11 -0.58
CA TYR A 472 -12.28 -29.39 -1.24
C TYR A 472 -11.92 -30.89 -1.31
N GLY A 473 -12.67 -31.74 -0.60
CA GLY A 473 -12.35 -33.16 -0.45
C GLY A 473 -11.47 -33.45 0.75
N LYS A 474 -11.40 -34.74 1.12
CA LYS A 474 -10.65 -35.20 2.29
C LYS A 474 -9.14 -35.03 2.11
N ASP A 475 -8.63 -35.55 0.99
CA ASP A 475 -7.21 -35.56 0.69
C ASP A 475 -6.76 -34.21 0.09
N ALA A 476 -7.41 -33.09 0.41
CA ALA A 476 -7.12 -31.78 -0.18
C ALA A 476 -5.74 -31.25 0.25
N THR A 477 -5.41 -31.43 1.54
CA THR A 477 -4.15 -31.06 2.18
C THR A 477 -4.05 -31.70 3.57
N ASN A 478 -2.86 -31.65 4.17
CA ASN A 478 -2.64 -31.83 5.61
C ASN A 478 -2.20 -30.51 6.31
N TYR A 479 -2.22 -29.36 5.62
CA TYR A 479 -1.73 -28.09 6.15
C TYR A 479 -2.88 -27.10 6.42
N TYR A 480 -2.97 -26.61 7.65
CA TYR A 480 -4.08 -25.76 8.10
C TYR A 480 -3.57 -24.50 8.79
N ALA A 481 -3.92 -23.31 8.29
CA ALA A 481 -3.54 -22.02 8.87
C ALA A 481 -4.68 -21.45 9.73
N THR A 482 -4.38 -21.02 10.96
CA THR A 482 -5.33 -20.26 11.79
C THR A 482 -4.58 -19.51 12.88
N ASP A 483 -4.85 -18.22 13.03
CA ASP A 483 -4.04 -17.30 13.85
C ASP A 483 -4.92 -16.60 14.90
N PRO A 484 -5.34 -17.31 15.96
CA PRO A 484 -6.07 -16.68 17.06
C PRO A 484 -5.25 -15.53 17.65
N PHE A 485 -5.94 -14.42 17.93
CA PHE A 485 -5.37 -13.16 18.42
C PHE A 485 -4.43 -12.44 17.42
N HIS A 486 -4.54 -12.74 16.12
CA HIS A 486 -3.89 -11.94 15.08
C HIS A 486 -4.22 -10.45 15.26
N GLU A 487 -3.18 -9.64 15.42
CA GLU A 487 -3.18 -8.19 15.70
C GLU A 487 -3.98 -7.67 16.91
N GLY A 488 -4.66 -8.50 17.69
CA GLY A 488 -5.49 -8.05 18.82
C GLY A 488 -6.39 -9.14 19.38
N GLY A 489 -7.64 -8.79 19.70
CA GLY A 489 -8.55 -9.70 20.38
C GLY A 489 -8.24 -9.86 21.87
N THR A 490 -8.82 -10.89 22.51
CA THR A 490 -8.56 -11.22 23.90
C THR A 490 -8.89 -12.68 24.22
N ASP A 491 -8.03 -13.33 25.01
CA ASP A 491 -8.29 -14.63 25.65
C ASP A 491 -9.22 -14.54 26.87
N ALA A 492 -9.57 -13.33 27.32
CA ALA A 492 -10.34 -13.07 28.55
C ALA A 492 -9.84 -13.82 29.82
N GLY A 493 -8.53 -14.11 29.89
CA GLY A 493 -7.91 -14.86 30.98
C GLY A 493 -7.90 -16.38 30.80
N MET A 494 -8.27 -16.88 29.62
CA MET A 494 -8.03 -18.26 29.20
C MET A 494 -6.54 -18.47 28.90
N SER A 495 -5.98 -19.64 29.26
CA SER A 495 -4.56 -19.91 29.02
C SER A 495 -4.27 -20.11 27.53
N ARG A 496 -3.26 -19.41 27.00
CA ARG A 496 -2.80 -19.60 25.62
C ARG A 496 -2.26 -21.01 25.40
N ALA A 497 -1.68 -21.63 26.43
CA ALA A 497 -1.26 -23.03 26.41
C ALA A 497 -2.44 -23.98 26.15
N THR A 498 -3.58 -23.75 26.80
CA THR A 498 -4.82 -24.49 26.53
C THR A 498 -5.30 -24.22 25.11
N ILE A 499 -5.39 -22.95 24.70
CA ILE A 499 -5.91 -22.59 23.36
C ILE A 499 -5.10 -23.26 22.25
N TYR A 500 -3.77 -23.22 22.32
CA TYR A 500 -2.91 -23.87 21.33
C TYR A 500 -3.05 -25.40 21.38
N LYS A 501 -3.10 -26.01 22.57
CA LYS A 501 -3.31 -27.46 22.73
C LYS A 501 -4.63 -27.91 22.11
N GLU A 502 -5.76 -27.31 22.48
CA GLU A 502 -7.08 -27.75 22.01
C GLU A 502 -7.26 -27.46 20.50
N THR A 503 -6.63 -26.40 19.96
CA THR A 503 -6.62 -26.13 18.51
C THR A 503 -5.88 -27.23 17.74
N LEU A 504 -4.68 -27.62 18.21
CA LEU A 504 -3.94 -28.71 17.59
C LEU A 504 -4.56 -30.09 17.83
N ASP A 505 -5.29 -30.30 18.93
CA ASP A 505 -6.06 -31.53 19.17
C ASP A 505 -7.25 -31.67 18.22
N SER A 506 -8.01 -30.59 17.95
CA SER A 506 -9.15 -30.65 17.03
C SER A 506 -8.73 -30.89 15.58
N MET A 507 -7.58 -30.32 15.17
CA MET A 507 -6.93 -30.65 13.89
C MET A 507 -6.56 -32.14 13.83
N LEU A 508 -5.83 -32.64 14.84
CA LEU A 508 -5.31 -34.03 14.86
C LEU A 508 -6.39 -35.11 15.07
N GLU A 509 -7.60 -34.75 15.48
CA GLU A 509 -8.75 -35.66 15.47
C GLU A 509 -9.37 -35.82 14.07
N TYR A 510 -9.44 -34.74 13.28
CA TYR A 510 -9.94 -34.76 11.90
C TYR A 510 -8.91 -35.38 10.94
N ASP A 511 -7.68 -34.87 10.95
CA ASP A 511 -6.55 -35.35 10.14
C ASP A 511 -5.32 -35.58 11.04
N LYS A 512 -4.81 -36.82 11.05
CA LYS A 512 -3.75 -37.26 11.97
C LYS A 512 -2.36 -36.84 11.55
N ASP A 513 -2.20 -36.50 10.28
CA ASP A 513 -0.93 -36.05 9.72
C ASP A 513 -0.89 -34.51 9.60
N ALA A 514 -1.90 -33.83 10.20
CA ALA A 514 -2.09 -32.39 10.13
C ALA A 514 -0.90 -31.58 10.68
N VAL A 515 -0.64 -30.46 10.00
CA VAL A 515 0.37 -29.45 10.32
C VAL A 515 -0.33 -28.10 10.48
N TRP A 516 -0.30 -27.55 11.69
CA TRP A 516 -0.81 -26.19 11.95
C TRP A 516 0.23 -25.15 11.49
N VAL A 517 -0.10 -24.43 10.41
CA VAL A 517 0.69 -23.31 9.91
C VAL A 517 0.35 -22.06 10.73
N ILE A 518 1.37 -21.39 11.28
CA ILE A 518 1.19 -20.23 12.19
C ILE A 518 2.02 -19.04 11.70
N GLN A 519 1.42 -17.85 11.63
CA GLN A 519 2.13 -16.61 11.32
C GLN A 519 2.96 -16.13 12.52
N SER A 520 4.27 -15.90 12.31
CA SER A 520 5.10 -15.20 13.30
C SER A 520 4.91 -13.68 13.23
N TRP A 521 3.69 -13.21 13.54
CA TRP A 521 3.34 -11.78 13.55
C TRP A 521 2.94 -11.29 14.94
N ARG A 522 3.36 -10.06 15.28
CA ARG A 522 3.33 -9.48 16.64
C ARG A 522 3.69 -10.52 17.71
N GLU A 523 2.78 -10.89 18.61
CA GLU A 523 3.04 -11.85 19.71
C GLU A 523 2.93 -13.33 19.32
N ASN A 524 2.40 -13.66 18.14
CA ASN A 524 2.28 -15.03 17.68
C ASN A 524 3.60 -15.55 17.07
N PRO A 525 3.92 -16.85 17.19
CA PRO A 525 3.32 -17.81 18.12
C PRO A 525 3.70 -17.48 19.57
N ALA A 526 2.71 -17.34 20.45
CA ALA A 526 2.91 -16.90 21.83
C ALA A 526 3.70 -17.94 22.64
N GLN A 527 4.66 -17.50 23.45
CA GLN A 527 5.51 -18.41 24.25
C GLN A 527 4.71 -19.29 25.23
N GLU A 528 3.61 -18.79 25.80
CA GLU A 528 2.71 -19.62 26.59
C GLU A 528 1.99 -20.68 25.73
N GLY A 529 1.60 -20.33 24.50
CA GLY A 529 0.98 -21.26 23.54
C GLY A 529 1.92 -22.41 23.16
N LEU A 530 3.17 -22.12 22.80
CA LEU A 530 4.18 -23.14 22.50
C LEU A 530 4.56 -24.01 23.72
N ASN A 531 4.36 -23.52 24.94
CA ASN A 531 4.47 -24.32 26.17
C ASN A 531 3.27 -25.26 26.40
N GLY A 532 2.15 -25.06 25.69
CA GLY A 532 1.02 -26.01 25.65
C GLY A 532 1.27 -27.22 24.75
N ILE A 533 2.15 -27.09 23.75
CA ILE A 533 2.47 -28.15 22.79
C ILE A 533 3.70 -28.93 23.26
N THR A 534 3.57 -30.26 23.43
CA THR A 534 4.68 -31.10 23.87
C THR A 534 5.77 -31.20 22.79
N PRO A 535 7.04 -31.40 23.13
CA PRO A 535 8.13 -31.44 22.15
C PRO A 535 7.92 -32.45 21.01
N GLU A 536 7.25 -33.57 21.30
CA GLU A 536 6.93 -34.63 20.33
C GLU A 536 5.82 -34.24 19.33
N ARG A 537 5.05 -33.18 19.63
CA ARG A 537 3.98 -32.64 18.78
C ARG A 537 4.32 -31.32 18.10
N ARG A 538 5.51 -30.76 18.37
CA ARG A 538 5.97 -29.55 17.67
C ARG A 538 6.20 -29.81 16.19
N ASP A 539 6.44 -31.06 15.79
CA ASP A 539 6.54 -31.44 14.38
C ASP A 539 5.18 -31.44 13.63
N ASN A 540 4.05 -31.26 14.34
CA ASN A 540 2.74 -30.93 13.75
C ASN A 540 2.48 -29.41 13.67
N LEU A 541 3.52 -28.57 13.78
CA LEU A 541 3.44 -27.12 13.60
C LEU A 541 4.42 -26.66 12.51
N LEU A 542 4.08 -25.60 11.78
CA LEU A 542 4.98 -24.92 10.85
C LEU A 542 4.88 -23.40 11.04
N VAL A 543 5.89 -22.82 11.70
CA VAL A 543 5.92 -21.38 11.96
C VAL A 543 6.47 -20.63 10.74
N LEU A 544 5.66 -19.77 10.13
CA LEU A 544 6.11 -18.84 9.11
C LEU A 544 6.82 -17.67 9.82
N ASP A 545 8.15 -17.63 9.81
CA ASP A 545 8.90 -16.47 10.31
C ASP A 545 8.69 -15.32 9.30
N LEU A 546 7.70 -14.49 9.58
CA LEU A 546 6.89 -13.84 8.52
C LEU A 546 7.61 -12.67 7.85
N TYR A 547 8.59 -12.06 8.51
CA TYR A 547 9.33 -10.88 8.06
C TYR A 547 10.83 -11.04 8.33
N ALA A 548 11.38 -12.20 7.97
CA ALA A 548 12.69 -12.67 8.41
C ALA A 548 13.87 -11.93 7.75
N GLU A 549 13.65 -11.12 6.72
CA GLU A 549 14.65 -10.23 6.13
C GLU A 549 14.92 -8.97 6.98
N LEU A 550 14.02 -8.59 7.89
CA LEU A 550 14.18 -7.42 8.76
C LEU A 550 14.12 -7.74 10.26
N ASP A 551 13.24 -8.66 10.66
CA ASP A 551 13.11 -9.14 12.04
C ASP A 551 13.10 -10.68 12.09
N PRO A 552 14.21 -11.36 11.78
CA PRO A 552 14.31 -12.81 11.92
C PRO A 552 14.10 -13.22 13.38
N ARG A 553 13.00 -13.92 13.66
CA ARG A 553 12.57 -14.32 15.01
C ARG A 553 13.02 -15.72 15.39
N TRP A 554 13.37 -16.54 14.40
CA TRP A 554 14.01 -17.86 14.58
C TRP A 554 15.26 -17.81 15.48
N ILE A 555 15.88 -16.64 15.68
CA ILE A 555 16.97 -16.44 16.65
C ILE A 555 16.53 -16.52 18.13
N GLY A 556 15.24 -16.71 18.40
CA GLY A 556 14.64 -16.81 19.74
C GLY A 556 14.12 -15.47 20.30
N ARG A 557 14.02 -14.41 19.49
CA ARG A 557 13.42 -13.11 19.87
C ARG A 557 13.04 -12.26 18.67
N SER A 558 12.05 -11.38 18.84
CA SER A 558 11.87 -10.20 17.98
C SER A 558 12.80 -9.08 18.45
N ASN A 559 13.47 -8.44 17.50
CA ASN A 559 14.34 -7.29 17.69
C ASN A 559 13.56 -5.97 17.62
N ILE A 560 12.37 -5.96 17.02
CA ILE A 560 11.45 -4.81 17.00
C ILE A 560 10.60 -4.75 18.27
N TRP A 561 9.82 -5.81 18.50
CA TRP A 561 8.70 -5.80 19.45
C TRP A 561 9.06 -6.36 20.83
N GLY A 562 10.24 -6.96 20.97
CA GLY A 562 10.76 -7.44 22.25
C GLY A 562 10.16 -8.76 22.77
N TYR A 563 9.31 -9.41 21.97
CA TYR A 563 8.89 -10.80 22.23
C TYR A 563 10.10 -11.73 22.25
N GLN A 564 10.05 -12.76 23.10
CA GLN A 564 11.15 -13.70 23.33
C GLN A 564 10.61 -15.11 23.54
N TRP A 565 11.28 -16.09 22.92
CA TRP A 565 11.10 -17.52 23.12
C TRP A 565 12.17 -18.06 24.09
N ASP A 566 11.93 -19.20 24.74
CA ASP A 566 12.89 -19.75 25.72
C ASP A 566 14.14 -20.34 25.03
N ALA A 567 14.02 -20.75 23.76
CA ALA A 567 15.13 -21.13 22.88
C ALA A 567 14.91 -20.67 21.41
N PRO A 568 15.99 -20.65 20.59
CA PRO A 568 15.90 -20.44 19.14
C PRO A 568 15.05 -21.49 18.42
N GLU A 569 14.81 -21.25 17.13
CA GLU A 569 13.95 -22.07 16.25
C GLU A 569 12.54 -22.23 16.85
N PHE A 570 11.99 -21.17 17.45
CA PHE A 570 10.69 -21.17 18.15
C PHE A 570 10.56 -22.34 19.16
N ASP A 571 11.52 -22.43 20.08
CA ASP A 571 11.75 -23.57 20.98
C ASP A 571 11.97 -24.94 20.27
N GLY A 572 12.56 -24.95 19.08
CA GLY A 572 12.79 -26.16 18.28
C GLY A 572 11.56 -26.68 17.51
N THR A 573 10.65 -25.78 17.16
CA THR A 573 9.48 -26.03 16.30
C THR A 573 9.87 -25.85 14.82
N PRO A 574 9.35 -26.65 13.86
CA PRO A 574 9.57 -26.43 12.44
C PRO A 574 9.14 -25.03 11.99
N TRP A 575 9.93 -24.43 11.10
CA TRP A 575 9.70 -23.07 10.63
C TRP A 575 10.20 -22.83 9.20
N VAL A 576 9.65 -21.79 8.57
CA VAL A 576 9.99 -21.29 7.24
C VAL A 576 10.55 -19.89 7.37
N TRP A 577 11.68 -19.60 6.71
CA TRP A 577 12.20 -18.24 6.58
C TRP A 577 11.44 -17.51 5.47
N ASN A 578 10.70 -16.44 5.77
CA ASN A 578 9.95 -15.73 4.72
C ASN A 578 10.44 -14.30 4.51
N MET A 579 10.48 -13.90 3.24
CA MET A 579 10.53 -12.49 2.86
C MET A 579 9.10 -11.94 2.79
N LEU A 580 8.79 -10.95 3.63
CA LEU A 580 7.52 -10.23 3.50
C LEU A 580 7.62 -9.22 2.34
N ASN A 581 8.65 -8.37 2.37
CA ASN A 581 8.85 -7.20 1.53
C ASN A 581 7.67 -6.21 1.51
N ASN A 582 6.59 -6.56 0.82
CA ASN A 582 5.49 -5.66 0.51
C ASN A 582 4.42 -5.61 1.62
N PHE A 583 3.97 -4.40 1.94
CA PHE A 583 2.82 -4.12 2.80
C PHE A 583 1.80 -3.28 2.02
N GLY A 584 0.52 -3.66 2.07
CA GLY A 584 -0.59 -2.96 1.43
C GLY A 584 -0.55 -2.84 -0.10
N GLY A 585 0.42 -3.40 -0.82
CA GLY A 585 0.67 -2.99 -2.21
C GLY A 585 1.27 -1.58 -2.33
N ARG A 586 1.79 -1.01 -1.24
CA ARG A 586 2.41 0.32 -1.25
C ARG A 586 3.67 0.31 -2.12
N MET A 587 3.60 0.97 -3.26
CA MET A 587 4.64 0.94 -4.28
C MET A 587 5.88 1.77 -3.92
N GLY A 588 7.04 1.23 -4.22
CA GLY A 588 8.31 1.95 -4.21
C GLY A 588 9.50 0.98 -4.33
N ILE A 589 10.65 1.49 -4.78
CA ILE A 589 11.86 0.68 -4.93
C ILE A 589 12.47 0.46 -3.54
N HIS A 590 12.40 -0.77 -3.05
CA HIS A 590 13.04 -1.17 -1.79
C HIS A 590 13.26 -2.68 -1.70
N GLY A 591 14.28 -3.07 -0.96
CA GLY A 591 14.55 -4.46 -0.62
C GLY A 591 15.94 -4.59 0.01
N GLN A 592 16.42 -5.82 0.16
CA GLN A 592 17.72 -6.12 0.75
C GLN A 592 18.36 -7.33 0.06
N LEU A 593 18.87 -7.16 -1.16
CA LEU A 593 19.38 -8.27 -1.98
C LEU A 593 20.46 -9.08 -1.25
N GLU A 594 21.42 -8.39 -0.63
CA GLU A 594 22.50 -8.98 0.17
C GLU A 594 21.99 -9.80 1.37
N VAL A 595 20.83 -9.44 1.95
CA VAL A 595 20.22 -10.21 3.06
C VAL A 595 19.66 -11.54 2.56
N LEU A 596 18.97 -11.54 1.41
CA LEU A 596 18.48 -12.79 0.80
C LEU A 596 19.66 -13.70 0.44
N ALA A 597 20.69 -13.13 -0.19
CA ALA A 597 21.86 -13.87 -0.69
C ALA A 597 22.76 -14.47 0.41
N THR A 598 22.72 -13.94 1.63
CA THR A 598 23.62 -14.34 2.73
C THR A 598 22.90 -14.93 3.95
N GLU A 599 21.84 -14.28 4.45
CA GLU A 599 21.22 -14.68 5.73
C GLU A 599 20.38 -15.96 5.61
N ILE A 600 19.84 -16.29 4.42
CA ILE A 600 19.14 -17.56 4.16
C ILE A 600 20.12 -18.76 4.25
N PRO A 601 21.19 -18.87 3.43
CA PRO A 601 22.23 -19.90 3.57
C PRO A 601 22.79 -20.03 4.99
N LYS A 602 23.01 -18.89 5.65
CA LYS A 602 23.55 -18.80 7.01
C LYS A 602 22.57 -19.28 8.07
N ALA A 603 21.27 -19.02 7.94
CA ALA A 603 20.25 -19.55 8.85
C ALA A 603 20.20 -21.08 8.77
N TYR A 604 20.15 -21.64 7.56
CA TYR A 604 20.18 -23.08 7.34
C TYR A 604 21.46 -23.72 7.89
N LYS A 605 22.64 -23.20 7.51
CA LYS A 605 23.95 -23.67 8.02
C LYS A 605 24.15 -23.46 9.52
N THR A 606 23.41 -22.56 10.18
CA THR A 606 23.45 -22.41 11.64
C THR A 606 22.59 -23.48 12.33
N THR A 607 21.45 -23.84 11.74
CA THR A 607 20.45 -24.73 12.33
C THR A 607 20.70 -26.23 12.06
N SER A 608 21.40 -26.58 10.96
CA SER A 608 21.76 -27.95 10.58
C SER A 608 23.05 -28.50 11.24
N GLN A 609 23.71 -27.74 12.12
CA GLN A 609 25.00 -28.14 12.72
C GLN A 609 24.89 -29.30 13.71
N GLY A 610 25.00 -30.53 13.19
CA GLY A 610 25.08 -31.77 13.97
C GLY A 610 23.73 -32.32 14.44
N LYS A 611 22.63 -31.79 13.91
CA LYS A 611 21.23 -32.22 14.13
C LYS A 611 20.43 -32.01 12.85
N GLU A 612 19.22 -32.56 12.79
CA GLU A 612 18.21 -32.10 11.83
C GLU A 612 17.93 -30.60 12.07
N SER A 613 17.86 -29.82 11.00
CA SER A 613 17.41 -28.43 11.08
C SER A 613 15.90 -28.36 11.31
N LYS A 614 15.42 -27.38 12.07
CA LYS A 614 13.99 -27.04 12.09
C LYS A 614 13.62 -25.94 11.09
N MET A 615 14.60 -25.36 10.38
CA MET A 615 14.35 -24.57 9.17
C MET A 615 13.96 -25.53 8.03
N LYS A 616 12.65 -25.79 7.88
CA LYS A 616 12.10 -26.68 6.85
C LYS A 616 12.06 -26.02 5.47
N GLY A 617 12.08 -24.69 5.41
CA GLY A 617 11.89 -23.99 4.15
C GLY A 617 12.28 -22.53 4.09
N ILE A 618 12.10 -21.99 2.89
CA ILE A 618 12.03 -20.55 2.62
C ILE A 618 10.67 -20.21 1.99
N GLY A 619 10.30 -18.94 1.93
CA GLY A 619 9.04 -18.54 1.28
C GLY A 619 8.88 -17.04 1.08
N MET A 620 7.76 -16.69 0.45
CA MET A 620 7.32 -15.32 0.29
C MET A 620 6.00 -15.08 1.03
N THR A 621 5.91 -13.98 1.77
CA THR A 621 4.74 -13.56 2.56
C THR A 621 4.27 -12.12 2.24
N PRO A 622 4.37 -11.62 0.99
CA PRO A 622 4.01 -10.24 0.68
C PRO A 622 2.52 -9.99 0.83
N GLU A 623 2.16 -8.81 1.35
CA GLU A 623 0.75 -8.42 1.40
C GLU A 623 0.16 -8.19 0.00
N ALA A 624 0.98 -7.84 -0.99
CA ALA A 624 0.58 -7.75 -2.40
C ALA A 624 1.73 -8.09 -3.35
N LEU A 625 1.38 -8.60 -4.53
CA LEU A 625 2.29 -8.90 -5.64
C LEU A 625 2.60 -7.66 -6.49
N GLY A 626 3.51 -7.78 -7.46
CA GLY A 626 3.71 -6.77 -8.50
C GLY A 626 4.70 -5.65 -8.20
N SER A 627 5.69 -5.89 -7.34
CA SER A 627 6.72 -4.88 -7.04
C SER A 627 8.08 -5.53 -6.77
N ASN A 628 9.17 -4.81 -7.08
CA ASN A 628 10.53 -5.23 -6.77
C ASN A 628 10.89 -6.67 -7.25
N PRO A 629 10.58 -7.08 -8.50
CA PRO A 629 10.65 -8.48 -8.96
C PRO A 629 12.05 -9.12 -8.88
N VAL A 630 13.11 -8.31 -8.81
CA VAL A 630 14.50 -8.74 -8.55
C VAL A 630 14.62 -9.54 -7.24
N LEU A 631 13.83 -9.20 -6.22
CA LEU A 631 13.86 -9.85 -4.92
C LEU A 631 13.28 -11.26 -4.98
N PHE A 632 12.17 -11.44 -5.68
CA PHE A 632 11.51 -12.75 -5.82
C PHE A 632 12.34 -13.68 -6.71
N ASP A 633 12.93 -13.17 -7.80
CA ASP A 633 13.85 -13.96 -8.64
C ASP A 633 15.10 -14.39 -7.86
N LEU A 634 15.65 -13.55 -6.96
CA LEU A 634 16.76 -13.93 -6.09
C LEU A 634 16.32 -14.92 -4.99
N LEU A 635 15.22 -14.63 -4.28
CA LEU A 635 14.67 -15.47 -3.22
C LEU A 635 14.51 -16.92 -3.65
N PHE A 636 13.97 -17.16 -4.85
CA PHE A 636 13.75 -18.51 -5.34
C PHE A 636 14.99 -19.19 -5.93
N GLU A 637 16.00 -18.45 -6.40
CA GLU A 637 17.34 -19.05 -6.62
C GLU A 637 17.99 -19.49 -5.29
N MET A 638 17.72 -18.79 -4.17
CA MET A 638 18.21 -19.21 -2.84
C MET A 638 17.62 -20.53 -2.34
N ALA A 639 16.51 -21.02 -2.93
CA ALA A 639 16.01 -22.37 -2.65
C ALA A 639 16.95 -23.47 -3.17
N TRP A 640 17.81 -23.18 -4.14
CA TRP A 640 18.63 -24.19 -4.85
C TRP A 640 20.14 -24.01 -4.60
N THR A 641 20.50 -23.49 -3.43
CA THR A 641 21.88 -23.37 -2.95
C THR A 641 21.95 -23.41 -1.42
N GLU A 642 22.97 -24.08 -0.88
CA GLU A 642 23.37 -23.95 0.54
C GLU A 642 24.42 -22.84 0.74
N ASP A 643 25.00 -22.31 -0.33
CA ASP A 643 26.09 -21.33 -0.31
C ASP A 643 25.61 -19.88 -0.55
N GLU A 644 26.34 -18.95 0.05
CA GLU A 644 26.14 -17.50 -0.07
C GLU A 644 26.37 -17.05 -1.53
N VAL A 645 25.47 -16.23 -2.07
CA VAL A 645 25.51 -15.77 -3.46
C VAL A 645 26.12 -14.39 -3.56
N ASN A 646 27.04 -14.18 -4.52
CA ASN A 646 27.54 -12.85 -4.84
C ASN A 646 26.50 -12.09 -5.68
N VAL A 647 25.82 -11.11 -5.07
CA VAL A 647 24.77 -10.30 -5.72
C VAL A 647 25.29 -9.59 -6.97
N ASP A 648 26.49 -9.03 -6.92
CA ASP A 648 27.12 -8.28 -8.02
C ASP A 648 27.57 -9.15 -9.22
N GLU A 649 27.69 -10.47 -9.02
CA GLU A 649 27.84 -11.44 -10.10
C GLU A 649 26.49 -11.95 -10.60
N TRP A 650 25.56 -12.29 -9.70
CA TRP A 650 24.19 -12.73 -10.03
C TRP A 650 23.42 -11.67 -10.83
N LEU A 651 23.61 -10.38 -10.52
CA LEU A 651 22.98 -9.26 -11.23
C LEU A 651 23.33 -9.23 -12.73
N LYS A 652 24.50 -9.75 -13.15
CA LYS A 652 24.88 -9.80 -14.59
C LYS A 652 23.98 -10.74 -15.36
N ASP A 653 23.75 -11.94 -14.82
CA ASP A 653 22.80 -12.91 -15.38
C ASP A 653 21.35 -12.42 -15.27
N TYR A 654 20.99 -11.67 -14.22
CA TYR A 654 19.66 -11.08 -14.05
C TYR A 654 19.34 -10.06 -15.16
N ILE A 655 20.26 -9.11 -15.40
CA ILE A 655 20.12 -8.09 -16.45
C ILE A 655 20.00 -8.75 -17.82
N GLU A 656 20.87 -9.72 -18.13
CA GLU A 656 20.86 -10.38 -19.44
C GLU A 656 19.55 -11.15 -19.69
N ARG A 657 19.02 -11.88 -18.69
CA ARG A 657 17.75 -12.62 -18.85
C ARG A 657 16.49 -11.73 -18.79
N ARG A 658 16.54 -10.61 -18.06
CA ARG A 658 15.41 -9.68 -17.91
C ARG A 658 15.25 -8.80 -19.14
N TYR A 659 16.33 -8.13 -19.58
CA TYR A 659 16.29 -7.23 -20.73
C TYR A 659 16.55 -7.96 -22.06
N GLY A 660 16.83 -9.28 -22.02
CA GLY A 660 17.22 -10.08 -23.18
C GLY A 660 18.60 -9.72 -23.73
N LYS A 661 19.37 -8.89 -23.02
CA LYS A 661 20.69 -8.39 -23.40
C LYS A 661 21.42 -7.78 -22.19
N TYR A 662 22.70 -8.10 -22.02
CA TYR A 662 23.58 -7.36 -21.10
C TYR A 662 24.04 -6.03 -21.72
N THR A 663 24.09 -4.97 -20.91
CA THR A 663 24.76 -3.69 -21.24
C THR A 663 25.60 -3.18 -20.06
N ASP A 664 26.68 -2.47 -20.36
CA ASP A 664 27.56 -1.88 -19.33
C ASP A 664 26.92 -0.72 -18.57
N ASN A 665 25.83 -0.11 -19.08
CA ASN A 665 25.13 0.96 -18.36
C ASN A 665 24.08 0.37 -17.42
N ALA A 666 23.29 -0.62 -17.87
CA ALA A 666 22.38 -1.36 -17.00
C ALA A 666 23.13 -2.04 -15.83
N TYR A 667 24.31 -2.63 -16.07
CA TYR A 667 25.09 -3.23 -14.98
C TYR A 667 25.51 -2.21 -13.92
N LYS A 668 26.05 -1.05 -14.33
CA LYS A 668 26.40 0.03 -13.39
C LYS A 668 25.16 0.59 -12.66
N ALA A 669 24.03 0.73 -13.36
CA ALA A 669 22.77 1.16 -12.76
C ALA A 669 22.32 0.19 -11.65
N TRP A 670 22.35 -1.11 -11.92
CA TRP A 670 21.96 -2.14 -10.95
C TRP A 670 22.93 -2.28 -9.77
N GLN A 671 24.23 -2.11 -9.98
CA GLN A 671 25.18 -1.96 -8.85
C GLN A 671 24.79 -0.78 -7.96
N VAL A 672 24.47 0.38 -8.55
CA VAL A 672 24.05 1.56 -7.79
C VAL A 672 22.67 1.37 -7.13
N PHE A 673 21.73 0.65 -7.75
CA PHE A 673 20.46 0.29 -7.09
C PHE A 673 20.67 -0.65 -5.89
N ASN A 674 21.64 -1.58 -5.98
CA ASN A 674 22.09 -2.44 -4.89
C ASN A 674 22.73 -1.61 -3.74
N GLU A 675 23.51 -0.57 -4.08
CA GLU A 675 24.10 0.37 -3.11
C GLU A 675 23.10 1.37 -2.49
N THR A 676 21.89 1.54 -3.05
CA THR A 676 20.94 2.59 -2.65
C THR A 676 19.58 2.05 -2.20
N ALA A 677 18.69 1.73 -3.16
CA ALA A 677 17.31 1.38 -2.86
C ALA A 677 17.17 -0.06 -2.33
N TYR A 678 17.97 -0.99 -2.85
CA TYR A 678 18.02 -2.41 -2.46
C TYR A 678 19.12 -2.73 -1.43
N ALA A 679 19.78 -1.71 -0.87
CA ALA A 679 20.81 -1.86 0.14
C ALA A 679 20.26 -2.41 1.46
N LYS A 680 21.11 -3.15 2.20
CA LYS A 680 20.80 -3.63 3.56
C LYS A 680 20.45 -2.45 4.47
N ARG A 681 19.28 -2.49 5.11
CA ARG A 681 18.75 -1.42 5.96
C ARG A 681 18.88 -1.80 7.44
N THR A 682 18.74 -0.82 8.32
CA THR A 682 18.67 -1.04 9.78
C THR A 682 17.53 -0.24 10.39
N GLY A 683 16.85 -0.82 11.39
CA GLY A 683 15.67 -0.22 12.00
C GLY A 683 14.35 -0.62 11.33
N TYR A 684 13.26 -0.51 12.08
CA TYR A 684 11.93 -0.94 11.64
C TYR A 684 11.34 -0.01 10.58
N HIS A 685 10.69 -0.62 9.59
CA HIS A 685 9.88 0.03 8.56
C HIS A 685 8.85 -0.99 8.03
N GLU A 686 7.76 -0.52 7.42
CA GLU A 686 6.70 -1.37 6.85
C GLU A 686 6.54 -1.10 5.35
N GLY A 687 7.29 -1.87 4.56
CA GLY A 687 7.24 -1.81 3.10
C GLY A 687 8.14 -0.72 2.50
N ALA A 688 7.75 -0.23 1.32
CA ALA A 688 8.49 0.78 0.59
C ALA A 688 8.45 2.15 1.27
N THR A 689 9.43 3.00 0.93
CA THR A 689 9.35 4.43 1.24
C THR A 689 8.23 5.05 0.38
N GLU A 690 7.22 5.61 1.04
CA GLU A 690 6.02 6.14 0.39
C GLU A 690 6.30 7.43 -0.40
N SER A 691 5.54 7.65 -1.47
CA SER A 691 5.53 8.94 -2.18
C SER A 691 4.72 9.97 -1.40
N VAL A 692 5.25 11.20 -1.22
CA VAL A 692 4.46 12.29 -0.62
C VAL A 692 3.26 12.69 -1.49
N ILE A 693 3.32 12.40 -2.81
CA ILE A 693 2.19 12.56 -3.74
C ILE A 693 0.95 11.83 -3.20
N ASN A 694 1.14 10.62 -2.65
CA ASN A 694 0.06 9.77 -2.21
C ASN A 694 -0.54 10.19 -0.86
N ALA A 695 0.17 10.99 -0.06
CA ALA A 695 -0.27 11.38 1.27
C ALA A 695 -1.37 12.45 1.25
N ARG A 696 -2.37 12.34 2.14
CA ARG A 696 -3.28 13.47 2.43
C ARG A 696 -2.50 14.76 2.78
N PRO A 697 -2.75 15.88 2.06
CA PRO A 697 -1.98 17.11 2.22
C PRO A 697 -2.05 17.74 3.62
N ARG A 698 -0.88 18.08 4.14
CA ARG A 698 -0.67 18.72 5.46
C ARG A 698 0.75 19.29 5.56
N PHE A 699 1.04 20.09 6.59
CA PHE A 699 2.37 20.70 6.77
C PHE A 699 3.47 19.75 7.31
N ASP A 700 3.07 18.52 7.62
CA ASP A 700 3.85 17.41 8.18
C ASP A 700 3.49 16.07 7.49
N ALA A 701 3.37 16.10 6.16
CA ALA A 701 3.10 14.94 5.29
C ALA A 701 4.28 13.95 5.24
N ASN A 702 4.61 13.37 6.40
CA ASN A 702 5.75 12.49 6.60
C ASN A 702 5.46 11.02 6.22
N SER A 703 4.19 10.67 6.01
CA SER A 703 3.67 9.36 5.57
C SER A 703 2.34 9.55 4.83
N ALA A 704 1.94 8.59 4.01
CA ALA A 704 0.57 8.47 3.50
C ALA A 704 -0.25 7.61 4.47
N ALA A 705 0.07 6.31 4.57
CA ALA A 705 -0.47 5.42 5.60
C ALA A 705 -0.03 5.85 7.01
N LEU A 706 -0.76 5.42 8.05
CA LEU A 706 -0.41 5.72 9.45
C LEU A 706 0.92 5.07 9.89
N VAL A 707 1.25 3.90 9.33
CA VAL A 707 2.45 3.10 9.65
C VAL A 707 3.61 3.29 8.65
N GLY A 708 3.37 3.98 7.54
CA GLY A 708 4.36 4.19 6.48
C GLY A 708 5.33 5.34 6.75
N SER A 709 6.22 5.60 5.79
CA SER A 709 7.08 6.80 5.83
C SER A 709 7.55 7.22 4.44
N THR A 710 7.56 8.53 4.21
CA THR A 710 8.21 9.19 3.04
C THR A 710 9.73 9.36 3.21
N THR A 711 10.32 8.89 4.31
CA THR A 711 11.75 9.07 4.59
C THR A 711 12.60 8.18 3.68
N VAL A 712 13.24 8.79 2.67
CA VAL A 712 14.20 8.11 1.78
C VAL A 712 15.54 8.00 2.49
N THR A 713 16.00 6.77 2.74
CA THR A 713 17.24 6.47 3.50
C THR A 713 18.49 6.35 2.63
N TYR A 714 18.40 6.73 1.35
CA TYR A 714 19.49 6.60 0.37
C TYR A 714 19.72 7.90 -0.41
N ASN A 715 20.87 8.00 -1.08
CA ASN A 715 21.27 9.14 -1.88
C ASN A 715 20.41 9.27 -3.15
N LYS A 716 19.43 10.18 -3.13
CA LYS A 716 18.49 10.44 -4.24
C LYS A 716 19.19 10.77 -5.57
N ILE A 717 20.29 11.53 -5.53
CA ILE A 717 21.02 11.95 -6.76
C ILE A 717 21.83 10.79 -7.35
N GLN A 718 22.44 9.94 -6.51
CA GLN A 718 23.11 8.72 -6.99
C GLN A 718 22.11 7.73 -7.61
N PHE A 719 20.90 7.63 -7.05
CA PHE A 719 19.80 6.90 -7.68
C PHE A 719 19.40 7.53 -9.02
N GLU A 720 19.29 8.86 -9.12
CA GLU A 720 19.02 9.57 -10.38
C GLU A 720 20.06 9.26 -11.47
N GLU A 721 21.36 9.19 -11.14
CA GLU A 721 22.40 8.80 -12.11
C GLU A 721 22.25 7.34 -12.60
N ALA A 722 21.82 6.41 -11.74
CA ALA A 722 21.53 5.03 -12.15
C ALA A 722 20.34 4.96 -13.12
N VAL A 723 19.30 5.77 -12.90
CA VAL A 723 18.16 5.85 -13.82
C VAL A 723 18.55 6.54 -15.14
N LYS A 724 19.43 7.55 -15.13
CA LYS A 724 20.02 8.14 -16.35
C LYS A 724 20.81 7.12 -17.17
N LEU A 725 21.55 6.21 -16.51
CA LEU A 725 22.27 5.12 -17.18
C LEU A 725 21.31 4.16 -17.90
N LEU A 726 20.19 3.77 -17.28
CA LEU A 726 19.15 2.99 -17.98
C LEU A 726 18.49 3.78 -19.11
N LEU A 727 18.21 5.07 -18.92
CA LEU A 727 17.59 5.94 -19.93
C LEU A 727 18.47 6.08 -21.20
N ALA A 728 19.80 6.05 -21.04
CA ALA A 728 20.75 6.09 -22.15
C ALA A 728 20.62 4.89 -23.10
N ASP A 729 20.28 3.71 -22.57
CA ASP A 729 20.16 2.46 -23.32
C ASP A 729 18.77 2.28 -23.99
N TYR A 730 17.86 3.25 -23.88
CA TYR A 730 16.48 3.14 -24.34
C TYR A 730 16.33 2.71 -25.81
N GLU A 731 17.14 3.24 -26.73
CA GLU A 731 17.05 2.85 -28.15
C GLU A 731 17.47 1.39 -28.41
N GLU A 732 18.17 0.77 -27.46
CA GLU A 732 18.69 -0.60 -27.53
C GLU A 732 17.81 -1.60 -26.79
N LEU A 733 17.08 -1.18 -25.74
CA LEU A 733 16.32 -2.07 -24.85
C LEU A 733 14.79 -1.87 -24.85
N LYS A 734 14.26 -0.78 -25.43
CA LYS A 734 12.81 -0.48 -25.46
C LYS A 734 11.88 -1.54 -26.08
N ASP A 735 12.42 -2.51 -26.83
CA ASP A 735 11.64 -3.61 -27.40
C ASP A 735 11.42 -4.78 -26.39
N ASN A 736 11.88 -4.62 -25.14
CA ASN A 736 11.73 -5.58 -24.04
C ASN A 736 10.76 -5.04 -22.95
N PRO A 737 9.67 -5.75 -22.61
CA PRO A 737 8.71 -5.30 -21.59
C PRO A 737 9.31 -5.10 -20.19
N GLY A 738 10.16 -6.03 -19.72
CA GLY A 738 10.80 -5.93 -18.41
C GLY A 738 11.73 -4.73 -18.23
N TYR A 739 12.35 -4.25 -19.33
CA TYR A 739 13.10 -2.99 -19.36
C TYR A 739 12.18 -1.77 -19.32
N LEU A 740 11.06 -1.78 -20.06
CA LEU A 740 10.09 -0.67 -20.03
C LEU A 740 9.46 -0.53 -18.64
N PHE A 741 9.05 -1.64 -18.03
CA PHE A 741 8.53 -1.68 -16.66
C PHE A 741 9.54 -1.12 -15.65
N ASP A 742 10.78 -1.64 -15.66
CA ASP A 742 11.84 -1.16 -14.76
C ASP A 742 12.10 0.33 -14.97
N LEU A 743 12.22 0.80 -16.22
CA LEU A 743 12.46 2.20 -16.52
C LEU A 743 11.31 3.10 -16.03
N ALA A 744 10.06 2.67 -16.18
CA ALA A 744 8.89 3.39 -15.68
C ALA A 744 8.86 3.43 -14.14
N ASP A 745 9.08 2.32 -13.45
CA ASP A 745 9.07 2.23 -11.99
C ASP A 745 10.26 3.00 -11.35
N PHE A 746 11.42 2.95 -11.98
CA PHE A 746 12.59 3.74 -11.58
C PHE A 746 12.40 5.25 -11.84
N LEU A 747 11.84 5.67 -12.98
CA LEU A 747 11.49 7.08 -13.24
C LEU A 747 10.39 7.57 -12.29
N ARG A 748 9.39 6.73 -12.00
CA ARG A 748 8.36 6.98 -10.98
C ARG A 748 9.00 7.22 -9.62
N GLN A 749 10.03 6.44 -9.27
CA GLN A 749 10.78 6.63 -8.03
C GLN A 749 11.61 7.92 -8.01
N VAL A 750 12.17 8.37 -9.15
CA VAL A 750 12.83 9.70 -9.24
C VAL A 750 11.84 10.81 -8.87
N LEU A 751 10.63 10.81 -9.46
CA LEU A 751 9.62 11.82 -9.16
C LEU A 751 9.04 11.71 -7.75
N ALA A 752 8.85 10.48 -7.23
CA ALA A 752 8.48 10.28 -5.82
C ALA A 752 9.56 10.84 -4.88
N ASN A 753 10.84 10.55 -5.15
CA ASN A 753 11.98 11.04 -4.38
C ASN A 753 12.09 12.58 -4.41
N SER A 754 11.91 13.21 -5.56
CA SER A 754 12.06 14.66 -5.71
C SER A 754 10.84 15.44 -5.23
N SER A 755 9.62 14.92 -5.40
CA SER A 755 8.38 15.56 -4.93
C SER A 755 8.43 15.94 -3.45
N GLN A 756 9.11 15.15 -2.62
CA GLN A 756 9.36 15.45 -1.21
C GLN A 756 10.16 16.74 -1.00
N GLU A 757 11.13 17.05 -1.87
CA GLU A 757 11.93 18.28 -1.79
C GLU A 757 11.14 19.51 -2.30
N TYR A 758 10.34 19.36 -3.36
CA TYR A 758 9.42 20.42 -3.82
C TYR A 758 8.38 20.75 -2.74
N TYR A 759 7.81 19.72 -2.09
CA TYR A 759 6.92 19.86 -0.94
C TYR A 759 7.59 20.59 0.25
N LYS A 760 8.81 20.21 0.64
CA LYS A 760 9.58 20.91 1.69
C LYS A 760 9.84 22.38 1.30
N LYS A 761 10.23 22.65 0.05
CA LYS A 761 10.52 24.00 -0.45
C LYS A 761 9.26 24.86 -0.44
N PHE A 762 8.15 24.46 -1.08
CA PHE A 762 6.96 25.32 -1.13
C PHE A 762 6.33 25.52 0.26
N THR A 763 6.29 24.49 1.11
CA THR A 763 5.76 24.67 2.49
C THR A 763 6.66 25.54 3.35
N SER A 764 7.98 25.60 3.10
CA SER A 764 8.88 26.58 3.74
C SER A 764 8.61 28.02 3.28
N LEU A 765 8.32 28.23 1.99
CA LEU A 765 8.05 29.54 1.40
C LEU A 765 6.69 30.09 1.85
N TYR A 766 5.66 29.24 1.94
CA TYR A 766 4.40 29.56 2.61
C TYR A 766 4.63 30.05 4.06
N LYS A 767 5.42 29.30 4.84
CA LYS A 767 5.75 29.64 6.25
C LYS A 767 6.60 30.93 6.36
N ALA A 768 7.35 31.30 5.32
CA ALA A 768 8.07 32.56 5.20
C ALA A 768 7.22 33.73 4.69
N ASN A 769 5.96 33.48 4.26
CA ASN A 769 5.09 34.41 3.56
C ASN A 769 5.68 34.95 2.22
N ASP A 770 6.51 34.15 1.56
CA ASP A 770 6.98 34.38 0.20
C ASP A 770 5.95 33.84 -0.80
N LYS A 771 5.15 34.74 -1.38
CA LYS A 771 4.03 34.39 -2.28
C LYS A 771 4.51 33.89 -3.64
N ASP A 772 5.42 34.63 -4.25
CA ASP A 772 5.91 34.37 -5.61
C ASP A 772 6.71 33.05 -5.60
N GLY A 773 7.56 32.84 -4.58
CA GLY A 773 8.26 31.59 -4.36
C GLY A 773 7.33 30.42 -4.02
N PHE A 774 6.33 30.62 -3.15
CA PHE A 774 5.35 29.57 -2.86
C PHE A 774 4.60 29.14 -4.14
N GLU A 775 4.11 30.10 -4.94
CA GLU A 775 3.40 29.78 -6.18
C GLU A 775 4.30 29.06 -7.20
N GLU A 776 5.54 29.50 -7.40
CA GLU A 776 6.47 28.82 -8.33
C GLU A 776 6.67 27.34 -7.95
N TYR A 777 7.03 27.05 -6.69
CA TYR A 777 7.38 25.69 -6.28
C TYR A 777 6.14 24.80 -6.05
N ALA A 778 4.99 25.37 -5.66
CA ALA A 778 3.73 24.63 -5.59
C ALA A 778 3.18 24.28 -6.98
N ASN A 779 3.31 25.19 -7.97
CA ASN A 779 2.95 24.89 -9.35
C ASN A 779 3.86 23.81 -9.93
N LYS A 780 5.18 23.89 -9.72
CA LYS A 780 6.14 22.83 -10.14
C LYS A 780 5.83 21.47 -9.50
N PHE A 781 5.40 21.43 -8.24
CA PHE A 781 4.95 20.19 -7.58
C PHE A 781 3.70 19.59 -8.25
N LEU A 782 2.72 20.43 -8.63
CA LEU A 782 1.53 19.99 -9.36
C LEU A 782 1.84 19.55 -10.81
N GLU A 783 2.84 20.16 -11.47
CA GLU A 783 3.33 19.73 -12.78
C GLU A 783 4.12 18.41 -12.72
N LEU A 784 4.90 18.21 -11.65
CA LEU A 784 5.58 16.94 -11.36
C LEU A 784 4.59 15.78 -11.24
N ILE A 785 3.48 15.96 -10.50
CA ILE A 785 2.43 14.92 -10.39
C ILE A 785 1.78 14.63 -11.76
N LYS A 786 1.60 15.65 -12.62
CA LYS A 786 1.12 15.46 -14.00
C LYS A 786 2.13 14.74 -14.90
N LEU A 787 3.43 14.79 -14.60
CA LEU A 787 4.43 13.97 -15.28
C LEU A 787 4.43 12.53 -14.75
N GLN A 788 4.24 12.36 -13.43
CA GLN A 788 4.08 11.04 -12.80
C GLN A 788 2.93 10.26 -13.44
N GLU A 789 1.74 10.87 -13.54
CA GLU A 789 0.56 10.31 -14.20
C GLU A 789 0.87 9.80 -15.63
N LYS A 790 1.60 10.58 -16.45
CA LYS A 790 2.02 10.15 -17.79
C LYS A 790 2.93 8.93 -17.76
N ILE A 791 3.93 8.90 -16.87
CA ILE A 791 4.90 7.78 -16.76
C ILE A 791 4.16 6.50 -16.37
N LEU A 792 3.29 6.59 -15.36
CA LEU A 792 2.46 5.48 -14.89
C LEU A 792 1.58 4.93 -16.02
N SER A 793 0.94 5.79 -16.80
CA SER A 793 0.07 5.38 -17.91
C SER A 793 0.74 4.56 -19.02
N THR A 794 2.08 4.43 -19.02
CA THR A 794 2.81 3.64 -20.05
C THR A 794 2.86 2.15 -19.77
N GLN A 795 2.56 1.70 -18.55
CA GLN A 795 2.66 0.30 -18.15
C GLN A 795 1.29 -0.23 -17.70
N ASP A 796 0.94 -1.42 -18.14
CA ASP A 796 -0.36 -2.06 -17.91
C ASP A 796 -0.65 -2.30 -16.42
N SER A 797 0.30 -2.92 -15.70
CA SER A 797 0.25 -3.15 -14.25
C SER A 797 0.30 -1.87 -13.39
N LEU A 798 0.32 -0.69 -14.02
CA LEU A 798 0.26 0.61 -13.37
C LEU A 798 -1.03 1.39 -13.71
N LEU A 799 -2.04 0.76 -14.33
CA LEU A 799 -3.35 1.35 -14.62
C LEU A 799 -4.36 1.02 -13.51
N LEU A 800 -5.05 2.03 -12.97
CA LEU A 800 -6.22 1.80 -12.11
C LEU A 800 -7.37 1.12 -12.87
N GLY A 801 -7.47 1.32 -14.19
CA GLY A 801 -8.55 0.80 -15.01
C GLY A 801 -8.65 -0.72 -14.99
N ASN A 802 -7.52 -1.43 -14.98
CA ASN A 802 -7.49 -2.89 -14.92
C ASN A 802 -8.13 -3.35 -13.60
N TRP A 803 -7.57 -2.95 -12.45
CA TRP A 803 -8.10 -3.29 -11.12
C TRP A 803 -9.60 -3.01 -10.91
N ILE A 804 -10.14 -1.95 -11.51
CA ILE A 804 -11.58 -1.65 -11.47
C ILE A 804 -12.37 -2.55 -12.45
N GLN A 805 -11.84 -2.82 -13.65
CA GLN A 805 -12.47 -3.73 -14.61
C GLN A 805 -12.48 -5.17 -14.10
N ASP A 806 -11.38 -5.66 -13.51
CA ASP A 806 -11.28 -7.00 -12.91
C ASP A 806 -12.40 -7.21 -11.87
N ALA A 807 -12.65 -6.19 -11.03
CA ALA A 807 -13.72 -6.18 -10.04
C ALA A 807 -15.13 -6.21 -10.65
N LYS A 808 -15.32 -5.59 -11.83
CA LYS A 808 -16.59 -5.64 -12.59
C LYS A 808 -16.78 -6.97 -13.30
N ASP A 809 -15.70 -7.56 -13.83
CA ASP A 809 -15.76 -8.78 -14.65
C ASP A 809 -16.04 -10.05 -13.81
N VAL A 810 -15.76 -10.04 -12.50
CA VAL A 810 -16.17 -11.10 -11.55
C VAL A 810 -17.52 -10.87 -10.86
N ALA A 811 -18.25 -9.80 -11.21
CA ALA A 811 -19.62 -9.55 -10.73
C ALA A 811 -20.68 -10.33 -11.55
N PHE A 812 -21.94 -10.32 -11.09
CA PHE A 812 -23.02 -11.13 -11.68
C PHE A 812 -24.30 -10.36 -12.03
N ASP A 813 -24.50 -9.18 -11.43
CA ASP A 813 -25.61 -8.26 -11.63
C ASP A 813 -25.17 -6.82 -11.30
N GLU A 814 -25.97 -5.80 -11.62
CA GLU A 814 -25.54 -4.41 -11.43
C GLU A 814 -25.27 -4.10 -9.94
N PHE A 815 -26.07 -4.65 -9.01
CA PHE A 815 -25.82 -4.52 -7.57
C PHE A 815 -24.45 -5.08 -7.13
N SER A 816 -24.06 -6.27 -7.59
CA SER A 816 -22.73 -6.83 -7.28
C SER A 816 -21.61 -6.08 -8.01
N THR A 817 -21.86 -5.52 -9.19
CA THR A 817 -20.90 -4.66 -9.92
C THR A 817 -20.59 -3.39 -9.11
N ASP A 818 -21.62 -2.64 -8.69
CA ASP A 818 -21.46 -1.44 -7.86
C ASP A 818 -20.77 -1.75 -6.52
N MET A 819 -21.15 -2.86 -5.87
CA MET A 819 -20.51 -3.29 -4.62
C MET A 819 -19.05 -3.70 -4.81
N PHE A 820 -18.70 -4.40 -5.88
CA PHE A 820 -17.32 -4.85 -6.14
C PHE A 820 -16.42 -3.69 -6.60
N GLU A 821 -16.94 -2.74 -7.38
CA GLU A 821 -16.24 -1.48 -7.66
C GLU A 821 -16.03 -0.65 -6.38
N LEU A 822 -17.02 -0.56 -5.49
CA LEU A 822 -16.86 0.09 -4.18
C LEU A 822 -15.77 -0.60 -3.35
N ASN A 823 -15.72 -1.94 -3.32
CA ASN A 823 -14.63 -2.70 -2.68
C ASN A 823 -13.27 -2.32 -3.30
N ALA A 824 -13.17 -2.33 -4.63
CA ALA A 824 -11.95 -2.05 -5.37
C ALA A 824 -11.43 -0.62 -5.14
N ARG A 825 -12.32 0.38 -5.09
CA ARG A 825 -11.97 1.80 -4.85
C ARG A 825 -11.67 2.09 -3.38
N ALA A 826 -12.50 1.59 -2.46
CA ALA A 826 -12.32 1.82 -1.03
C ALA A 826 -11.01 1.23 -0.53
N LEU A 827 -10.68 -0.03 -0.86
CA LEU A 827 -9.49 -0.71 -0.36
C LEU A 827 -8.18 0.07 -0.61
N LEU A 828 -8.07 0.73 -1.77
CA LEU A 828 -6.90 1.53 -2.16
C LEU A 828 -6.81 2.92 -1.51
N THR A 829 -7.92 3.42 -0.95
CA THR A 829 -8.09 4.83 -0.56
C THR A 829 -8.51 4.98 0.91
N THR A 830 -9.80 5.01 1.25
CA THR A 830 -10.28 5.12 2.64
C THR A 830 -10.13 3.83 3.44
N TRP A 831 -9.88 2.72 2.75
CA TRP A 831 -9.90 1.31 3.19
C TRP A 831 -11.27 0.83 3.66
N GLY A 832 -11.99 1.61 4.48
CA GLY A 832 -13.36 1.35 4.90
C GLY A 832 -14.20 2.63 4.97
N GLY A 833 -15.25 2.61 5.77
CA GLY A 833 -16.07 3.78 6.07
C GLY A 833 -15.37 4.78 7.00
N LEU A 834 -16.10 5.83 7.41
CA LEU A 834 -15.59 6.99 8.15
C LEU A 834 -14.70 6.61 9.35
N LYS A 835 -15.21 5.77 10.25
CA LYS A 835 -14.46 5.36 11.45
C LYS A 835 -13.24 4.50 11.16
N GLN A 836 -13.18 3.76 10.06
CA GLN A 836 -12.05 2.88 9.75
C GLN A 836 -10.94 3.64 9.00
N SER A 837 -11.34 4.56 8.12
CA SER A 837 -10.46 5.56 7.50
C SER A 837 -9.79 6.47 8.54
N GLU A 838 -10.58 7.05 9.46
CA GLU A 838 -10.12 8.09 10.38
C GLU A 838 -9.62 7.55 11.73
N ASP A 839 -10.53 7.05 12.58
CA ASP A 839 -10.21 6.57 13.93
C ASP A 839 -9.41 5.25 13.91
N GLY A 840 -9.74 4.36 12.98
CA GLY A 840 -9.05 3.09 12.73
C GLY A 840 -7.69 3.24 12.03
N GLY A 841 -7.45 4.40 11.41
CA GLY A 841 -6.16 4.78 10.84
C GLY A 841 -5.80 4.13 9.50
N LEU A 842 -6.76 3.48 8.81
CA LEU A 842 -6.49 2.68 7.60
C LEU A 842 -6.50 3.50 6.29
N ARG A 843 -6.85 4.79 6.31
CA ARG A 843 -6.71 5.69 5.15
C ARG A 843 -5.32 5.59 4.51
N ASP A 844 -5.30 5.61 3.18
CA ASP A 844 -4.13 5.44 2.34
C ASP A 844 -3.28 4.18 2.65
N TYR A 845 -3.76 3.18 3.41
CA TYR A 845 -2.94 2.01 3.76
C TYR A 845 -2.47 1.21 2.53
N SER A 846 -3.35 1.05 1.53
CA SER A 846 -3.06 0.37 0.26
C SER A 846 -2.74 1.33 -0.88
N ASN A 847 -2.22 2.53 -0.57
CA ASN A 847 -1.98 3.57 -1.58
C ASN A 847 -1.08 3.07 -2.74
N ARG A 848 -1.59 3.16 -3.97
CA ARG A 848 -0.89 2.76 -5.20
C ARG A 848 -0.31 3.98 -5.90
N GLN A 849 0.70 3.81 -6.72
CA GLN A 849 1.13 4.85 -7.66
C GLN A 849 0.68 4.39 -9.05
N TRP A 850 -0.62 4.56 -9.32
CA TRP A 850 -1.27 4.14 -10.56
C TRP A 850 -1.82 5.33 -11.35
N SER A 851 -1.90 5.18 -12.68
CA SER A 851 -2.57 6.12 -13.59
C SER A 851 -4.07 6.13 -13.32
N GLY A 852 -4.72 7.28 -13.54
CA GLY A 852 -6.08 7.55 -13.07
C GLY A 852 -6.09 7.96 -11.60
N LEU A 853 -5.68 7.06 -10.70
CA LEU A 853 -5.61 7.33 -9.26
C LEU A 853 -4.69 8.52 -8.94
N THR A 854 -3.57 8.65 -9.66
CA THR A 854 -2.64 9.78 -9.48
C THR A 854 -3.21 11.11 -9.99
N GLY A 855 -3.88 11.12 -11.15
CA GLY A 855 -4.45 12.32 -11.78
C GLY A 855 -5.77 12.82 -11.18
N ASP A 856 -6.64 11.92 -10.71
CA ASP A 856 -8.00 12.26 -10.26
C ASP A 856 -8.18 12.20 -8.74
N PHE A 857 -7.40 11.38 -8.02
CA PHE A 857 -7.44 11.33 -6.56
C PHE A 857 -6.26 12.13 -5.96
N TYR A 858 -5.03 11.62 -6.05
CA TYR A 858 -3.88 12.22 -5.35
C TYR A 858 -3.58 13.66 -5.80
N TYR A 859 -3.50 13.92 -7.11
CA TYR A 859 -3.34 15.27 -7.67
C TYR A 859 -4.42 16.24 -7.17
N LYS A 860 -5.67 15.78 -7.07
CA LYS A 860 -6.80 16.63 -6.67
C LYS A 860 -6.75 17.02 -5.20
N ARG A 861 -6.32 16.13 -4.31
CA ARG A 861 -6.07 16.50 -2.91
C ARG A 861 -5.02 17.62 -2.82
N TRP A 862 -3.89 17.47 -3.51
CA TRP A 862 -2.85 18.50 -3.52
C TRP A 862 -3.28 19.80 -4.21
N GLU A 863 -4.05 19.75 -5.30
CA GLU A 863 -4.61 20.92 -5.98
C GLU A 863 -5.55 21.72 -5.05
N LEU A 864 -6.46 21.06 -4.33
CA LEU A 864 -7.36 21.69 -3.37
C LEU A 864 -6.59 22.36 -2.22
N TRP A 865 -5.63 21.64 -1.61
CA TRP A 865 -4.85 22.18 -0.49
C TRP A 865 -3.97 23.36 -0.92
N ILE A 866 -3.25 23.25 -2.04
CA ILE A 866 -2.41 24.33 -2.56
C ILE A 866 -3.25 25.57 -2.89
N ASN A 867 -4.46 25.40 -3.40
CA ASN A 867 -5.37 26.53 -3.67
C ASN A 867 -5.87 27.19 -2.37
N SER A 868 -6.19 26.44 -1.31
CA SER A 868 -6.60 27.03 -0.03
C SER A 868 -5.43 27.72 0.70
N LEU A 869 -4.19 27.24 0.51
CA LEU A 869 -2.98 27.97 0.90
C LEU A 869 -2.81 29.28 0.10
N LYS A 870 -3.02 29.28 -1.23
CA LYS A 870 -2.94 30.50 -2.06
C LYS A 870 -3.94 31.55 -1.58
N GLU A 871 -5.19 31.18 -1.33
CA GLU A 871 -6.23 32.10 -0.86
C GLU A 871 -5.94 32.63 0.56
N ALA A 872 -5.41 31.79 1.46
CA ALA A 872 -4.98 32.22 2.79
C ALA A 872 -3.84 33.26 2.72
N MET A 873 -2.86 33.06 1.84
CA MET A 873 -1.82 34.07 1.59
C MET A 873 -2.39 35.33 0.94
N ALA A 874 -3.33 35.21 0.01
CA ALA A 874 -3.93 36.35 -0.68
C ALA A 874 -4.72 37.27 0.28
N THR A 875 -5.52 36.68 1.16
CA THR A 875 -6.47 37.39 2.04
C THR A 875 -5.93 37.66 3.45
N GLY A 876 -4.96 36.87 3.92
CA GLY A 876 -4.48 36.89 5.31
C GLY A 876 -5.33 36.08 6.30
N THR A 877 -6.17 35.15 5.80
CA THR A 877 -6.93 34.21 6.65
C THR A 877 -6.08 33.00 7.07
N GLN A 878 -6.69 31.99 7.69
CA GLN A 878 -6.14 30.64 7.70
C GLN A 878 -6.56 29.90 6.41
N PRO A 879 -5.84 28.82 6.04
CA PRO A 879 -6.31 27.87 5.02
C PRO A 879 -7.64 27.23 5.39
N GLU A 880 -8.28 26.64 4.40
CA GLU A 880 -9.52 25.88 4.57
C GLU A 880 -9.26 24.55 5.30
N ASN A 881 -10.14 24.21 6.24
CA ASN A 881 -10.15 22.91 6.90
C ASN A 881 -10.98 21.93 6.05
N ILE A 882 -10.35 21.38 5.02
CA ILE A 882 -10.94 20.39 4.11
C ILE A 882 -11.30 19.12 4.89
N ASP A 883 -12.52 18.61 4.72
CA ASP A 883 -12.85 17.26 5.15
C ASP A 883 -12.29 16.27 4.12
N TRP A 884 -11.19 15.62 4.48
CA TRP A 884 -10.54 14.65 3.61
C TRP A 884 -11.30 13.33 3.51
N PHE A 885 -12.16 12.96 4.47
CA PHE A 885 -12.98 11.76 4.32
C PHE A 885 -14.13 12.01 3.35
N GLU A 886 -14.83 13.15 3.45
CA GLU A 886 -15.87 13.52 2.48
C GLU A 886 -15.29 13.56 1.05
N PHE A 887 -14.12 14.19 0.86
CA PHE A 887 -13.45 14.18 -0.44
C PHE A 887 -13.07 12.76 -0.89
N ASP A 888 -12.41 11.97 -0.03
CA ASP A 888 -11.92 10.65 -0.43
C ASP A 888 -13.07 9.69 -0.74
N TRP A 889 -14.16 9.72 0.05
CA TRP A 889 -15.32 8.83 -0.11
C TRP A 889 -16.18 9.20 -1.33
N GLN A 890 -16.30 10.48 -1.68
CA GLN A 890 -17.01 10.86 -2.92
C GLN A 890 -16.24 10.40 -4.18
N TRP A 891 -14.93 10.13 -4.11
CA TRP A 891 -14.18 9.46 -5.19
C TRP A 891 -14.41 7.93 -5.21
N VAL A 892 -14.63 7.32 -4.04
CA VAL A 892 -15.04 5.90 -3.93
C VAL A 892 -16.43 5.67 -4.55
N LEU A 893 -17.31 6.68 -4.50
CA LEU A 893 -18.67 6.66 -5.07
C LEU A 893 -18.78 7.30 -6.49
N ASP A 894 -17.66 7.61 -7.15
CA ASP A 894 -17.63 8.24 -8.48
C ASP A 894 -17.80 7.20 -9.60
N ASP A 895 -18.76 7.37 -10.52
CA ASP A 895 -19.03 6.44 -11.64
C ASP A 895 -17.97 6.51 -12.77
N LYS A 896 -16.96 7.39 -12.64
CA LYS A 896 -15.93 7.60 -13.65
C LYS A 896 -15.17 6.32 -14.02
N GLU A 897 -15.33 5.89 -15.26
CA GLU A 897 -14.50 4.84 -15.88
C GLU A 897 -13.06 5.29 -16.16
N TYR A 898 -12.13 4.34 -16.05
CA TYR A 898 -10.69 4.52 -16.29
C TYR A 898 -10.20 3.66 -17.46
N THR A 899 -9.05 4.01 -18.05
CA THR A 899 -8.49 3.27 -19.20
C THR A 899 -7.79 1.98 -18.76
N THR A 900 -8.10 0.88 -19.44
CA THR A 900 -7.33 -0.38 -19.43
C THR A 900 -6.28 -0.43 -20.54
N GLU A 901 -6.28 0.56 -21.44
CA GLU A 901 -5.31 0.67 -22.54
C GLU A 901 -4.15 1.60 -22.14
N THR A 902 -2.91 1.12 -22.36
CA THR A 902 -1.68 1.88 -22.09
C THR A 902 -1.46 3.07 -23.05
N SER A 903 -0.78 4.10 -22.58
CA SER A 903 -0.45 5.28 -23.36
C SER A 903 0.81 5.09 -24.20
N ASN A 904 0.82 5.69 -25.39
CA ASN A 904 1.95 5.63 -26.33
C ASN A 904 3.01 6.73 -26.05
N PHE A 905 3.20 7.13 -24.79
CA PHE A 905 4.24 8.13 -24.44
C PHE A 905 5.63 7.50 -24.43
N SER A 906 6.62 8.23 -24.96
CA SER A 906 8.02 7.81 -24.93
C SER A 906 8.61 8.00 -23.53
N LEU A 907 8.90 6.91 -22.80
CA LEU A 907 9.56 6.97 -21.48
C LEU A 907 10.90 7.73 -21.53
N LYS A 908 11.57 7.74 -22.69
CA LYS A 908 12.77 8.56 -22.92
C LYS A 908 12.50 10.07 -22.88
N GLU A 909 11.41 10.51 -23.48
CA GLU A 909 10.99 11.91 -23.49
C GLU A 909 10.46 12.33 -22.11
N LEU A 910 9.63 11.49 -21.48
CA LEU A 910 9.15 11.72 -20.11
C LEU A 910 10.28 11.72 -19.08
N GLY A 911 11.25 10.82 -19.22
CA GLY A 911 12.43 10.74 -18.35
C GLY A 911 13.37 11.92 -18.53
N THR A 912 13.53 12.42 -19.76
CA THR A 912 14.28 13.67 -20.01
C THR A 912 13.52 14.86 -19.41
N GLU A 913 12.19 14.94 -19.56
CA GLU A 913 11.36 15.97 -18.91
C GLU A 913 11.45 15.90 -17.37
N ALA A 914 11.60 14.69 -16.78
CA ALA A 914 11.81 14.50 -15.35
C ALA A 914 13.16 15.06 -14.89
N PHE A 915 14.26 14.71 -15.57
CA PHE A 915 15.59 15.17 -15.20
C PHE A 915 15.81 16.67 -15.47
N ASP A 916 15.28 17.23 -16.56
CA ASP A 916 15.49 18.63 -16.94
C ASP A 916 14.69 19.64 -16.09
N LYS A 917 13.69 19.18 -15.30
CA LYS A 917 12.74 20.08 -14.59
C LYS A 917 12.46 19.72 -13.14
N PHE A 918 12.48 18.45 -12.79
CA PHE A 918 11.84 17.91 -11.59
C PHE A 918 12.72 17.00 -10.73
N ALA A 919 13.94 16.66 -11.15
CA ALA A 919 14.87 15.86 -10.36
C ALA A 919 15.39 16.59 -9.11
N VAL A 920 15.90 15.85 -8.12
CA VAL A 920 16.58 16.41 -6.95
C VAL A 920 17.81 17.21 -7.39
N SER A 921 18.52 16.77 -8.43
CA SER A 921 19.60 17.54 -9.06
C SER A 921 19.19 18.95 -9.49
N GLU A 922 17.93 19.20 -9.83
CA GLU A 922 17.45 20.52 -10.30
C GLU A 922 17.09 21.44 -9.14
N ILE A 923 16.26 20.97 -8.20
CA ILE A 923 15.84 21.76 -7.03
C ILE A 923 16.97 22.02 -6.03
N THR A 924 18.08 21.28 -6.10
CA THR A 924 19.27 21.52 -5.26
C THR A 924 20.31 22.48 -5.86
N LYS A 925 20.13 22.95 -7.11
CA LYS A 925 21.02 23.95 -7.72
C LYS A 925 21.02 25.26 -6.91
N PRO A 926 22.18 25.92 -6.74
CA PRO A 926 22.29 27.14 -5.95
C PRO A 926 21.53 28.31 -6.60
N ASP A 927 20.74 29.03 -5.80
CA ASP A 927 20.03 30.23 -6.23
C ASP A 927 21.00 31.25 -6.87
N PRO A 928 20.71 31.79 -8.08
CA PRO A 928 21.59 32.75 -8.75
C PRO A 928 21.90 33.97 -7.87
N LEU A 929 23.18 34.28 -7.71
CA LEU A 929 23.65 35.36 -6.84
C LEU A 929 23.65 36.70 -7.58
N ALA A 930 23.13 37.76 -6.96
CA ALA A 930 23.20 39.10 -7.54
C ALA A 930 24.67 39.51 -7.78
N ILE A 931 24.98 39.97 -9.00
CA ILE A 931 26.24 40.65 -9.30
C ILE A 931 26.22 41.96 -8.51
N PRO A 932 27.23 42.25 -7.66
CA PRO A 932 27.18 43.44 -6.81
C PRO A 932 27.11 44.71 -7.65
N GLN A 933 26.12 45.57 -7.40
CA GLN A 933 25.87 46.77 -8.20
C GLN A 933 27.09 47.71 -8.29
N TYR A 934 27.95 47.73 -7.28
CA TYR A 934 29.20 48.50 -7.28
C TYR A 934 30.28 47.99 -8.27
N GLU A 935 30.17 46.75 -8.78
CA GLU A 935 31.01 46.25 -9.89
C GLU A 935 30.45 46.68 -11.27
N MET A 936 29.16 47.04 -11.33
CA MET A 936 28.45 47.36 -12.56
C MET A 936 28.53 48.85 -12.93
N LYS A 937 28.22 49.17 -14.19
CA LYS A 937 28.04 50.56 -14.68
C LYS A 937 26.86 50.65 -15.64
N ALA A 938 25.93 51.54 -15.34
CA ALA A 938 24.77 51.81 -16.19
C ALA A 938 25.06 52.93 -17.20
N THR A 939 24.49 52.80 -18.40
CA THR A 939 24.43 53.83 -19.44
C THR A 939 23.07 53.74 -20.12
N ALA A 940 22.46 54.84 -20.55
CA ALA A 940 21.15 54.80 -21.24
C ALA A 940 21.15 55.64 -22.52
N SER A 941 20.27 55.27 -23.47
CA SER A 941 20.06 56.02 -24.72
C SER A 941 19.38 57.37 -24.50
N SER A 942 18.63 57.53 -23.40
CA SER A 942 18.07 58.79 -22.92
C SER A 942 17.98 58.79 -21.39
N PHE A 943 18.18 59.96 -20.77
CA PHE A 943 17.97 60.20 -19.35
C PHE A 943 17.70 61.69 -19.08
N GLU A 944 16.94 62.00 -18.03
CA GLU A 944 16.82 63.36 -17.49
C GLU A 944 18.07 63.68 -16.64
N PRO A 945 18.67 64.89 -16.68
CA PRO A 945 19.93 65.18 -16.00
C PRO A 945 19.97 65.00 -14.46
N ILE A 946 18.80 64.85 -13.82
CA ILE A 946 18.66 64.49 -12.39
C ILE A 946 18.39 63.00 -12.16
N ASP A 947 17.72 62.32 -13.10
CA ASP A 947 17.25 60.94 -13.01
C ASP A 947 18.10 60.05 -13.93
N LYS A 948 19.37 59.90 -13.54
CA LYS A 948 20.45 59.40 -14.41
C LYS A 948 20.51 57.87 -14.46
N PRO A 949 21.21 57.27 -15.45
CA PRO A 949 21.34 55.82 -15.54
C PRO A 949 22.02 55.20 -14.31
N GLU A 950 22.98 55.88 -13.69
CA GLU A 950 23.71 55.33 -12.54
C GLU A 950 22.84 55.16 -11.28
N ASN A 951 21.69 55.83 -11.22
CA ASN A 951 20.72 55.75 -10.12
C ASN A 951 20.03 54.37 -10.00
N VAL A 952 20.24 53.44 -10.94
CA VAL A 952 19.68 52.06 -10.88
C VAL A 952 20.63 51.04 -10.23
N LEU A 953 21.74 51.54 -9.68
CA LEU A 953 22.85 50.79 -9.10
C LEU A 953 23.31 51.39 -7.76
N ASP A 954 22.49 52.26 -7.14
CA ASP A 954 22.84 52.95 -5.89
C ASP A 954 22.18 52.36 -4.63
N SER A 955 21.41 51.27 -4.79
CA SER A 955 20.71 50.54 -3.72
C SER A 955 19.75 51.42 -2.90
N ASN A 956 19.18 52.46 -3.51
CA ASN A 956 18.23 53.39 -2.91
C ASN A 956 16.96 53.53 -3.77
N THR A 957 15.88 52.89 -3.35
CA THR A 957 14.63 52.82 -4.13
C THR A 957 13.91 54.16 -4.34
N ASP A 958 14.28 55.21 -3.59
CA ASP A 958 13.82 56.59 -3.77
C ASP A 958 14.50 57.32 -4.95
N THR A 959 15.68 56.87 -5.39
CA THR A 959 16.33 57.33 -6.63
C THR A 959 15.80 56.55 -7.84
N ILE A 960 15.89 57.17 -9.03
CA ILE A 960 15.47 56.54 -10.30
C ILE A 960 16.38 56.95 -11.47
N TRP A 961 16.54 56.05 -12.45
CA TRP A 961 16.74 56.47 -13.84
C TRP A 961 15.38 56.83 -14.45
N HIS A 962 15.31 57.86 -15.28
CA HIS A 962 14.14 58.18 -16.09
C HIS A 962 14.54 58.77 -17.44
N THR A 963 13.96 58.28 -18.54
CA THR A 963 14.14 58.85 -19.88
C THR A 963 13.73 60.32 -19.91
N LYS A 964 14.47 61.14 -20.67
CA LYS A 964 14.35 62.61 -20.67
C LYS A 964 12.91 63.10 -20.87
N TYR A 965 12.46 64.02 -20.02
CA TYR A 965 11.13 64.62 -20.03
C TYR A 965 11.11 66.16 -20.00
N SER A 966 12.22 66.83 -19.64
CA SER A 966 12.34 68.29 -19.74
C SER A 966 12.98 68.72 -21.06
N ASN A 967 12.54 69.86 -21.60
CA ASN A 967 13.12 70.46 -22.81
C ASN A 967 13.14 69.49 -24.02
N GLY A 968 12.01 68.81 -24.23
CA GLY A 968 11.81 67.72 -25.19
C GLY A 968 11.50 66.40 -24.49
N GLN A 969 11.01 65.42 -25.26
CA GLN A 969 10.73 64.06 -24.80
C GLN A 969 11.32 63.09 -25.82
N ASP A 970 12.26 62.25 -25.39
CA ASP A 970 12.86 61.26 -26.28
C ASP A 970 11.93 60.03 -26.33
N GLN A 971 11.37 59.73 -27.50
CA GLN A 971 10.33 58.71 -27.65
C GLN A 971 10.88 57.29 -27.44
N LEU A 972 10.06 56.38 -26.92
CA LEU A 972 10.35 54.95 -26.92
C LEU A 972 10.46 54.40 -28.36
N PRO A 973 11.27 53.35 -28.62
CA PRO A 973 12.04 52.58 -27.64
C PRO A 973 13.27 53.32 -27.09
N GLN A 974 13.54 53.13 -25.81
CA GLN A 974 14.74 53.63 -25.11
C GLN A 974 15.31 52.50 -24.26
N SER A 975 16.63 52.43 -24.11
CA SER A 975 17.31 51.34 -23.42
C SER A 975 18.29 51.82 -22.37
N ILE A 976 18.47 50.99 -21.35
CA ILE A 976 19.52 51.09 -20.35
C ILE A 976 20.40 49.84 -20.45
N THR A 977 21.71 50.03 -20.49
CA THR A 977 22.72 48.99 -20.66
C THR A 977 23.63 48.99 -19.45
N LEU A 978 23.67 47.85 -18.75
CA LEU A 978 24.58 47.56 -17.66
C LEU A 978 25.83 46.88 -18.23
N ASN A 979 27.01 47.46 -17.99
CA ASN A 979 28.29 46.78 -18.11
C ASN A 979 28.58 46.09 -16.77
N LEU A 980 28.90 44.79 -16.79
CA LEU A 980 29.05 43.95 -15.59
C LEU A 980 30.49 43.97 -15.02
N GLY A 981 31.40 44.77 -15.57
CA GLY A 981 32.82 44.83 -15.18
C GLY A 981 33.69 43.67 -15.68
N LYS A 982 33.15 42.46 -15.79
CA LYS A 982 33.81 41.24 -16.33
C LYS A 982 32.78 40.31 -17.00
N GLU A 983 33.24 39.19 -17.54
CA GLU A 983 32.36 38.14 -18.06
C GLU A 983 31.76 37.32 -16.90
N TYR A 984 30.46 37.06 -16.98
CA TYR A 984 29.72 36.17 -16.11
C TYR A 984 28.84 35.23 -16.94
N ASN A 985 28.57 34.03 -16.42
CA ASN A 985 27.40 33.26 -16.82
C ASN A 985 26.19 33.79 -16.02
N ILE A 986 25.09 34.14 -16.70
CA ILE A 986 23.90 34.77 -16.11
C ILE A 986 22.61 34.13 -16.66
N ASN A 987 21.57 34.07 -15.83
CA ASN A 987 20.26 33.47 -16.16
C ASN A 987 19.04 34.24 -15.59
N LYS A 988 19.28 35.28 -14.78
CA LYS A 988 18.23 36.06 -14.11
C LYS A 988 18.59 37.55 -14.10
N PHE A 989 17.56 38.37 -14.29
CA PHE A 989 17.58 39.83 -14.24
C PHE A 989 16.40 40.31 -13.37
N SER A 990 16.56 41.42 -12.64
CA SER A 990 15.43 42.07 -11.98
C SER A 990 15.30 43.54 -12.38
N TYR A 991 14.05 43.97 -12.46
CA TYR A 991 13.64 45.34 -12.71
C TYR A 991 12.72 45.80 -11.58
N LEU A 992 13.16 46.81 -10.81
CA LEU A 992 12.31 47.52 -9.88
C LEU A 992 11.80 48.81 -10.55
N PRO A 993 10.49 48.94 -10.82
CA PRO A 993 9.91 50.19 -11.27
C PRO A 993 10.03 51.28 -10.20
N ARG A 994 9.76 52.54 -10.57
CA ARG A 994 9.75 53.66 -9.61
C ARG A 994 8.75 53.42 -8.47
N GLN A 995 9.13 53.76 -7.24
CA GLN A 995 8.27 53.54 -6.06
C GLN A 995 7.21 54.63 -5.84
N VAL A 996 7.33 55.80 -6.49
CA VAL A 996 6.37 56.91 -6.36
C VAL A 996 5.90 57.41 -7.73
N GLY A 997 4.60 57.25 -8.00
CA GLY A 997 3.95 57.56 -9.28
C GLY A 997 4.20 56.49 -10.35
N THR A 998 3.44 56.50 -11.45
CA THR A 998 3.52 55.45 -12.50
C THR A 998 4.24 55.88 -13.77
N ASN A 999 4.59 57.17 -13.93
CA ASN A 999 5.19 57.67 -15.16
C ASN A 999 6.58 57.07 -15.39
N GLY A 1000 6.75 56.31 -16.47
CA GLY A 1000 7.96 55.55 -16.78
C GLY A 1000 7.95 54.09 -16.35
N HIS A 1001 6.85 53.53 -15.82
CA HIS A 1001 6.75 52.07 -15.66
C HIS A 1001 6.87 51.38 -17.03
N ILE A 1002 7.87 50.52 -17.20
CA ILE A 1002 8.10 49.78 -18.44
C ILE A 1002 7.07 48.66 -18.48
N THR A 1003 6.20 48.67 -19.50
CA THR A 1003 5.11 47.69 -19.65
C THR A 1003 5.36 46.69 -20.77
N LYS A 1004 6.40 46.91 -21.60
CA LYS A 1004 6.85 45.97 -22.62
C LYS A 1004 8.34 46.15 -22.88
N TYR A 1005 9.09 45.07 -22.97
CA TYR A 1005 10.54 45.10 -23.02
C TYR A 1005 11.15 44.08 -23.99
N ILE A 1006 12.41 44.33 -24.35
CA ILE A 1006 13.36 43.35 -24.89
C ILE A 1006 14.58 43.37 -23.96
N LEU A 1007 15.05 42.18 -23.56
CA LEU A 1007 16.26 41.97 -22.75
C LEU A 1007 17.29 41.27 -23.62
N GLU A 1008 18.50 41.85 -23.69
CA GLU A 1008 19.56 41.43 -24.60
C GLU A 1008 20.90 41.31 -23.86
N THR A 1009 21.74 40.35 -24.23
CA THR A 1009 23.09 40.18 -23.66
C THR A 1009 24.18 40.38 -24.69
N SER A 1010 25.39 40.70 -24.25
CA SER A 1010 26.58 40.80 -25.10
C SER A 1010 27.85 40.46 -24.33
N ILE A 1011 28.79 39.77 -24.97
CA ILE A 1011 30.14 39.55 -24.45
C ILE A 1011 31.13 40.68 -24.81
N ASN A 1012 30.81 41.55 -25.77
CA ASN A 1012 31.71 42.61 -26.25
C ASN A 1012 31.16 44.05 -26.11
N GLY A 1013 29.90 44.21 -25.73
CA GLY A 1013 29.24 45.51 -25.56
C GLY A 1013 28.85 46.21 -26.88
N VAL A 1014 28.92 45.51 -28.01
CA VAL A 1014 28.62 46.03 -29.36
C VAL A 1014 27.57 45.16 -30.04
N ASP A 1015 27.83 43.86 -30.13
CA ASP A 1015 26.94 42.86 -30.74
C ASP A 1015 26.07 42.25 -29.64
N PHE A 1016 24.76 42.44 -29.72
CA PHE A 1016 23.79 42.00 -28.71
C PHE A 1016 22.86 40.92 -29.27
N THR A 1017 22.51 39.96 -28.41
CA THR A 1017 21.56 38.87 -28.69
C THR A 1017 20.39 38.96 -27.73
N THR A 1018 19.15 38.90 -28.24
CA THR A 1018 17.94 38.84 -27.40
C THR A 1018 17.91 37.54 -26.60
N VAL A 1019 17.72 37.65 -25.28
CA VAL A 1019 17.50 36.50 -24.37
C VAL A 1019 16.07 36.43 -23.84
N LYS A 1020 15.33 37.54 -23.86
CA LYS A 1020 13.91 37.58 -23.51
C LYS A 1020 13.22 38.77 -24.16
N GLU A 1021 11.93 38.63 -24.43
CA GLU A 1021 11.02 39.76 -24.65
C GLU A 1021 9.72 39.48 -23.89
N GLY A 1022 8.96 40.52 -23.55
CA GLY A 1022 7.75 40.32 -22.77
C GLY A 1022 6.96 41.59 -22.44
N ILE A 1023 5.84 41.36 -21.74
CA ILE A 1023 4.94 42.38 -21.20
C ILE A 1023 5.10 42.37 -19.67
N LEU A 1024 4.98 43.53 -19.03
CA LEU A 1024 5.09 43.72 -17.59
C LEU A 1024 3.88 44.50 -17.07
N GLU A 1025 3.43 44.16 -15.86
CA GLU A 1025 2.34 44.88 -15.21
C GLU A 1025 2.73 46.31 -14.82
N ASN A 1026 1.78 47.24 -14.97
CA ASN A 1026 1.95 48.63 -14.60
C ASN A 1026 1.72 48.86 -13.08
N ASN A 1027 2.59 48.27 -12.25
CA ASN A 1027 2.65 48.48 -10.80
C ASN A 1027 4.11 48.67 -10.34
N SER A 1028 4.32 49.10 -9.09
CA SER A 1028 5.65 49.42 -8.56
C SER A 1028 6.38 48.23 -7.90
N ALA A 1029 5.79 47.03 -7.88
CA ALA A 1029 6.47 45.84 -7.38
C ALA A 1029 7.64 45.44 -8.30
N GLU A 1030 8.65 44.74 -7.78
CA GLU A 1030 9.74 44.22 -8.60
C GLU A 1030 9.23 43.26 -9.69
N LYS A 1031 10.03 43.07 -10.74
CA LYS A 1031 9.78 42.16 -11.85
C LYS A 1031 11.03 41.31 -12.07
N LEU A 1032 10.92 40.01 -11.80
CA LEU A 1032 11.97 39.03 -12.09
C LEU A 1032 11.83 38.53 -13.53
N ILE A 1033 12.96 38.43 -14.24
CA ILE A 1033 13.02 38.00 -15.63
C ILE A 1033 14.04 36.86 -15.72
N LEU A 1034 13.55 35.64 -15.99
CA LEU A 1034 14.34 34.42 -16.12
C LEU A 1034 14.57 34.05 -17.59
N PHE A 1035 15.78 33.61 -17.92
CA PHE A 1035 16.22 33.22 -19.26
C PHE A 1035 17.35 32.17 -19.17
N ASP A 1036 17.60 31.47 -20.26
CA ASP A 1036 18.58 30.37 -20.30
C ASP A 1036 20.00 30.89 -20.00
N GLU A 1037 20.85 30.05 -19.38
CA GLU A 1037 22.20 30.46 -18.99
C GLU A 1037 23.03 30.94 -20.20
N THR A 1038 23.56 32.15 -20.10
CA THR A 1038 24.37 32.74 -21.16
C THR A 1038 25.54 33.55 -20.63
N LYS A 1039 26.59 33.67 -21.45
CA LYS A 1039 27.76 34.49 -21.16
C LYS A 1039 27.50 35.95 -21.51
N ALA A 1040 27.76 36.84 -20.56
CA ALA A 1040 27.61 38.28 -20.75
C ALA A 1040 28.73 39.06 -20.06
N THR A 1041 29.17 40.14 -20.71
CA THR A 1041 29.86 41.28 -20.07
C THR A 1041 28.95 42.51 -20.01
N HIS A 1042 27.85 42.51 -20.78
CA HIS A 1042 26.85 43.57 -20.81
C HIS A 1042 25.43 42.98 -20.90
N VAL A 1043 24.47 43.65 -20.28
CA VAL A 1043 23.03 43.38 -20.39
C VAL A 1043 22.32 44.68 -20.78
N ARG A 1044 21.47 44.64 -21.81
CA ARG A 1044 20.67 45.77 -22.27
C ARG A 1044 19.18 45.48 -22.08
N PHE A 1045 18.52 46.35 -21.33
CA PHE A 1045 17.09 46.33 -21.09
C PHE A 1045 16.45 47.46 -21.89
N THR A 1046 15.75 47.10 -22.96
CA THR A 1046 15.12 48.02 -23.92
C THR A 1046 13.63 48.12 -23.63
N ALA A 1047 13.17 49.27 -23.16
CA ALA A 1047 11.75 49.57 -22.99
C ALA A 1047 11.13 49.87 -24.36
N VAL A 1048 10.18 49.03 -24.78
CA VAL A 1048 9.44 49.18 -26.05
C VAL A 1048 8.18 50.01 -25.83
N GLU A 1049 7.46 49.75 -24.73
CA GLU A 1049 6.27 50.50 -24.31
C GLU A 1049 6.35 50.75 -22.80
N GLY A 1050 5.84 51.90 -22.35
CA GLY A 1050 5.88 52.28 -20.94
C GLY A 1050 4.90 53.42 -20.61
N ALA A 1051 4.47 53.46 -19.36
CA ALA A 1051 3.43 54.34 -18.87
C ALA A 1051 3.81 55.83 -19.04
N GLY A 1052 2.93 56.59 -19.71
CA GLY A 1052 3.18 57.99 -20.07
C GLY A 1052 4.05 58.19 -21.31
N GLY A 1053 4.53 57.12 -21.96
CA GLY A 1053 5.44 57.19 -23.12
C GLY A 1053 6.92 57.31 -22.74
N PHE A 1054 7.27 56.91 -21.52
CA PHE A 1054 8.62 57.00 -20.94
C PHE A 1054 9.08 55.65 -20.39
N ALA A 1055 10.36 55.55 -20.03
CA ALA A 1055 10.91 54.45 -19.25
C ALA A 1055 11.64 54.97 -18.00
N SER A 1056 11.59 54.19 -16.92
CA SER A 1056 12.23 54.48 -15.63
C SER A 1056 12.41 53.22 -14.80
N ALA A 1057 13.42 53.22 -13.95
CA ALA A 1057 13.69 52.17 -12.97
C ALA A 1057 14.21 52.80 -11.67
N SER A 1058 13.81 52.26 -10.52
CA SER A 1058 14.50 52.52 -9.25
C SER A 1058 15.77 51.69 -9.15
N GLU A 1059 15.70 50.39 -9.43
CA GLU A 1059 16.84 49.47 -9.34
C GLU A 1059 16.85 48.49 -10.51
N LEU A 1060 18.05 48.05 -10.91
CA LEU A 1060 18.26 46.91 -11.80
C LEU A 1060 19.31 45.97 -11.21
N ASN A 1061 19.06 44.66 -11.28
CA ASN A 1061 20.04 43.64 -10.89
C ASN A 1061 20.23 42.60 -12.00
N VAL A 1062 21.45 42.07 -12.08
CA VAL A 1062 21.82 40.95 -12.94
C VAL A 1062 22.40 39.88 -12.02
N PHE A 1063 22.01 38.62 -12.20
CA PHE A 1063 22.39 37.54 -11.29
C PHE A 1063 23.32 36.56 -12.00
N LYS A 1064 24.47 36.28 -11.39
CA LYS A 1064 25.42 35.25 -11.83
C LYS A 1064 24.89 33.87 -11.46
N VAL A 1065 25.13 32.89 -12.32
CA VAL A 1065 25.15 31.49 -11.90
C VAL A 1065 26.34 31.32 -10.94
N SER A 1066 26.13 30.63 -9.82
CA SER A 1066 27.15 30.51 -8.77
C SER A 1066 28.03 29.28 -8.98
N ASN A 1067 29.14 29.45 -9.70
CA ASN A 1067 30.20 28.43 -9.79
C ASN A 1067 31.06 28.34 -8.51
N GLU A 1068 30.73 29.08 -7.46
CA GLU A 1068 31.24 28.86 -6.11
C GLU A 1068 30.46 27.69 -5.48
N ILE A 1069 30.95 26.48 -5.73
CA ILE A 1069 30.36 25.23 -5.25
C ILE A 1069 30.43 25.19 -3.72
N ASP A 1070 29.28 25.08 -3.05
CA ASP A 1070 29.21 25.13 -1.58
C ASP A 1070 29.77 23.86 -0.94
N LYS A 1071 31.07 23.91 -0.61
CA LYS A 1071 31.74 22.85 0.16
C LYS A 1071 31.49 22.93 1.67
N THR A 1072 30.63 23.83 2.19
CA THR A 1072 30.41 24.01 3.63
C THR A 1072 29.90 22.72 4.28
N LYS A 1073 28.86 22.10 3.71
CA LYS A 1073 28.32 20.82 4.22
C LYS A 1073 29.30 19.66 4.10
N LEU A 1074 30.11 19.63 3.03
CA LEU A 1074 31.21 18.66 2.89
C LEU A 1074 32.23 18.85 4.02
N LYS A 1075 32.55 20.10 4.39
CA LYS A 1075 33.47 20.42 5.49
C LYS A 1075 32.89 20.07 6.85
N GLU A 1076 31.61 20.36 7.09
CA GLU A 1076 30.90 20.00 8.32
C GLU A 1076 30.89 18.47 8.52
N LEU A 1077 30.74 17.68 7.46
CA LEU A 1077 30.80 16.21 7.54
C LEU A 1077 32.22 15.67 7.71
N ILE A 1078 33.23 16.27 7.05
CA ILE A 1078 34.64 15.96 7.30
C ILE A 1078 34.99 16.23 8.77
N ASP A 1079 34.54 17.37 9.32
CA ASP A 1079 34.76 17.73 10.72
C ASP A 1079 33.97 16.84 11.67
N ASN A 1080 32.74 16.44 11.33
CA ASN A 1080 31.97 15.47 12.12
C ASN A 1080 32.72 14.12 12.19
N ALA A 1081 33.05 13.53 11.04
CA ALA A 1081 33.75 12.25 10.95
C ALA A 1081 35.11 12.26 11.66
N LEU A 1082 35.88 13.36 11.59
CA LEU A 1082 37.14 13.53 12.31
C LEU A 1082 36.99 13.61 13.84
N ASN A 1083 35.77 13.80 14.37
CA ASN A 1083 35.47 13.79 15.80
C ASN A 1083 34.87 12.45 16.29
N LEU A 1084 34.67 11.46 15.41
CA LEU A 1084 34.13 10.16 15.79
C LEU A 1084 35.25 9.24 16.29
N ASP A 1085 35.06 8.67 17.49
CA ASP A 1085 36.04 7.78 18.13
C ASP A 1085 35.82 6.32 17.70
N GLU A 1086 36.79 5.78 16.96
CA GLU A 1086 36.90 4.39 16.48
C GLU A 1086 36.60 3.34 17.54
N ASN A 1087 36.86 3.64 18.82
CA ASN A 1087 36.64 2.72 19.92
C ASN A 1087 35.16 2.41 20.14
N ASN A 1088 34.25 3.30 19.74
CA ASN A 1088 32.81 3.11 19.87
C ASN A 1088 32.17 2.27 18.76
N TYR A 1089 32.83 2.06 17.62
CA TYR A 1089 32.23 1.45 16.41
C TYR A 1089 32.92 0.15 15.97
N THR A 1090 32.27 -0.68 15.15
CA THR A 1090 32.90 -1.89 14.61
C THR A 1090 34.04 -1.54 13.65
N GLU A 1091 35.09 -2.37 13.63
CA GLU A 1091 36.28 -2.16 12.78
C GLU A 1091 35.91 -2.05 11.29
N GLU A 1092 35.00 -2.89 10.83
CA GLU A 1092 34.45 -2.88 9.48
C GLU A 1092 33.74 -1.57 9.11
N SER A 1093 32.79 -1.10 9.93
CA SER A 1093 32.05 0.13 9.63
C SER A 1093 32.94 1.38 9.73
N PHE A 1094 33.91 1.40 10.66
CA PHE A 1094 34.84 2.51 10.79
C PHE A 1094 35.92 2.53 9.67
N ASN A 1095 36.31 1.37 9.15
CA ASN A 1095 37.15 1.29 7.94
C ASN A 1095 36.40 1.84 6.70
N ASN A 1096 35.09 1.57 6.58
CA ASN A 1096 34.27 2.13 5.52
C ASN A 1096 34.12 3.66 5.63
N LEU A 1097 33.90 4.18 6.85
CA LEU A 1097 33.99 5.62 7.12
C LEU A 1097 35.35 6.20 6.69
N THR A 1098 36.44 5.55 7.05
CA THR A 1098 37.80 6.04 6.78
C THR A 1098 38.06 6.18 5.27
N LYS A 1099 37.62 5.21 4.46
CA LYS A 1099 37.68 5.28 2.98
C LYS A 1099 37.02 6.56 2.47
N TYR A 1100 35.72 6.73 2.76
CA TYR A 1100 34.94 7.84 2.21
C TYR A 1100 35.30 9.20 2.81
N LEU A 1101 35.88 9.23 4.02
CA LEU A 1101 36.46 10.43 4.61
C LEU A 1101 37.72 10.90 3.87
N ASP A 1102 38.56 9.99 3.36
CA ASP A 1102 39.75 10.36 2.59
C ASP A 1102 39.42 10.74 1.14
N GLU A 1103 38.41 10.10 0.52
CA GLU A 1103 37.80 10.58 -0.73
C GLU A 1103 37.21 11.99 -0.55
N ALA A 1104 36.47 12.22 0.54
CA ALA A 1104 35.86 13.51 0.86
C ALA A 1104 36.88 14.63 1.08
N LYS A 1105 37.97 14.37 1.81
CA LYS A 1105 39.10 15.32 1.94
C LYS A 1105 39.71 15.65 0.56
N THR A 1106 39.93 14.64 -0.27
CA THR A 1106 40.53 14.81 -1.60
C THR A 1106 39.67 15.73 -2.49
N VAL A 1107 38.35 15.53 -2.50
CA VAL A 1107 37.41 16.39 -3.23
C VAL A 1107 37.26 17.77 -2.57
N PHE A 1108 37.34 17.86 -1.23
CA PHE A 1108 37.32 19.14 -0.53
C PHE A 1108 38.53 20.01 -0.90
N GLU A 1109 39.73 19.43 -0.91
CA GLU A 1109 41.00 20.12 -1.24
C GLU A 1109 41.17 20.44 -2.74
N ASN A 1110 40.48 19.74 -3.65
CA ASN A 1110 40.54 20.03 -5.08
C ASN A 1110 39.83 21.37 -5.43
N GLU A 1111 40.61 22.42 -5.71
CA GLU A 1111 40.10 23.74 -6.14
C GLU A 1111 39.29 23.71 -7.46
N ASN A 1112 39.40 22.65 -8.26
CA ASN A 1112 38.70 22.46 -9.53
C ASN A 1112 37.64 21.35 -9.49
N ALA A 1113 37.24 20.89 -8.30
CA ALA A 1113 36.17 19.90 -8.16
C ALA A 1113 34.85 20.41 -8.73
N THR A 1114 34.10 19.55 -9.42
CA THR A 1114 32.75 19.86 -9.91
C THR A 1114 31.71 19.81 -8.78
N GLU A 1115 30.52 20.35 -9.04
CA GLU A 1115 29.40 20.26 -8.10
C GLU A 1115 28.98 18.80 -7.88
N GLU A 1116 28.99 17.99 -8.95
CA GLU A 1116 28.76 16.54 -8.93
C GLU A 1116 29.78 15.82 -8.03
N GLU A 1117 31.09 16.09 -8.18
CA GLU A 1117 32.13 15.51 -7.33
C GLU A 1117 31.93 15.89 -5.86
N VAL A 1118 31.65 17.17 -5.57
CA VAL A 1118 31.42 17.65 -4.19
C VAL A 1118 30.15 17.04 -3.58
N ILE A 1119 29.07 16.90 -4.35
CA ILE A 1119 27.83 16.24 -3.91
C ILE A 1119 28.08 14.76 -3.64
N LEU A 1120 28.77 14.05 -4.55
CA LEU A 1120 29.11 12.64 -4.40
C LEU A 1120 29.99 12.40 -3.17
N ALA A 1121 31.08 13.16 -3.02
CA ALA A 1121 31.97 13.08 -1.86
C ALA A 1121 31.25 13.33 -0.53
N LYS A 1122 30.38 14.35 -0.49
CA LYS A 1122 29.57 14.72 0.69
C LYS A 1122 28.58 13.60 1.03
N ASN A 1123 27.89 13.03 0.04
CA ASN A 1123 26.89 11.99 0.25
C ASN A 1123 27.54 10.64 0.60
N ASN A 1124 28.66 10.27 -0.03
CA ASN A 1124 29.43 9.07 0.31
C ASN A 1124 29.91 9.12 1.77
N LEU A 1125 30.43 10.26 2.22
CA LEU A 1125 30.82 10.45 3.61
C LEU A 1125 29.62 10.43 4.57
N GLN A 1126 28.50 11.08 4.23
CA GLN A 1126 27.27 11.03 5.02
C GLN A 1126 26.80 9.58 5.20
N ASN A 1127 26.64 8.83 4.10
CA ASN A 1127 26.25 7.42 4.12
C ASN A 1127 27.19 6.58 5.01
N ALA A 1128 28.49 6.86 4.98
CA ALA A 1128 29.49 6.14 5.77
C ALA A 1128 29.51 6.51 7.26
N ILE A 1129 29.06 7.72 7.62
CA ILE A 1129 28.76 8.11 9.01
C ILE A 1129 27.48 7.41 9.50
N ASP A 1130 26.43 7.40 8.68
CA ASP A 1130 25.13 6.83 9.05
C ASP A 1130 25.16 5.28 9.12
N SER A 1131 26.07 4.65 8.36
CA SER A 1131 26.33 3.20 8.39
C SER A 1131 27.23 2.73 9.55
N LEU A 1132 27.55 3.61 10.51
CA LEU A 1132 28.41 3.25 11.65
C LEU A 1132 27.70 2.34 12.66
N VAL A 1133 28.21 1.12 12.81
CA VAL A 1133 27.67 0.14 13.75
C VAL A 1133 28.38 0.26 15.10
N LEU A 1134 27.66 0.53 16.18
CA LEU A 1134 28.24 0.63 17.53
C LEU A 1134 28.75 -0.73 18.05
N LYS A 1135 29.87 -0.74 18.78
CA LYS A 1135 30.34 -1.92 19.53
C LYS A 1135 29.35 -2.26 20.67
N GLU A 1136 29.08 -3.56 20.85
CA GLU A 1136 28.10 -4.07 21.82
C GLU A 1136 28.47 -3.73 23.29
N ILE A 1137 27.62 -2.96 23.98
CA ILE A 1137 27.86 -2.53 25.37
C ILE A 1137 27.40 -3.59 26.38
N LYS A 1138 28.35 -4.38 26.92
CA LYS A 1138 28.08 -5.50 27.84
C LYS A 1138 27.95 -5.08 29.31
N LEU A 1139 26.73 -4.71 29.71
CA LEU A 1139 26.36 -4.42 31.11
C LEU A 1139 26.20 -5.70 31.96
N GLU A 1140 27.28 -6.46 32.15
CA GLU A 1140 27.26 -7.75 32.85
C GLU A 1140 26.77 -7.69 34.32
N LYS A 1141 25.67 -8.38 34.63
CA LYS A 1141 25.22 -8.65 36.01
C LYS A 1141 26.26 -9.49 36.78
N ILE A 1142 26.29 -9.37 38.12
CA ILE A 1142 27.16 -10.20 38.98
C ILE A 1142 26.98 -11.70 38.72
N LYS A 1143 28.03 -12.48 38.99
CA LYS A 1143 28.03 -13.95 38.83
C LYS A 1143 28.21 -14.63 40.18
N ASN A 1144 27.85 -15.92 40.26
CA ASN A 1144 28.08 -16.81 41.41
C ASN A 1144 27.72 -16.20 42.78
N ILE A 1145 26.51 -15.63 42.90
CA ILE A 1145 26.01 -15.14 44.20
C ILE A 1145 25.80 -16.32 45.17
N THR A 1146 26.31 -16.19 46.40
CA THR A 1146 26.08 -17.14 47.50
C THR A 1146 25.66 -16.40 48.77
N ALA A 1147 25.07 -17.13 49.72
CA ALA A 1147 24.59 -16.59 50.99
C ALA A 1147 24.92 -17.55 52.13
N ASN A 1148 25.72 -17.07 53.10
CA ASN A 1148 26.16 -17.80 54.29
C ASN A 1148 25.34 -17.34 55.51
N PRO A 1149 24.32 -18.10 55.96
CA PRO A 1149 23.47 -17.70 57.07
C PRO A 1149 24.08 -17.99 58.45
N SER A 1150 23.81 -17.08 59.39
CA SER A 1150 23.97 -17.24 60.84
C SER A 1150 22.61 -17.04 61.54
N ASN A 1151 22.57 -17.10 62.87
CA ASN A 1151 21.31 -16.99 63.63
C ASN A 1151 20.64 -15.59 63.51
N ASN A 1152 21.41 -14.52 63.32
CA ASN A 1152 20.90 -13.14 63.24
C ASN A 1152 21.51 -12.31 62.10
N SER A 1153 22.24 -12.94 61.18
CA SER A 1153 22.87 -12.30 60.04
C SER A 1153 22.98 -13.25 58.84
N ILE A 1154 23.19 -12.70 57.66
CA ILE A 1154 23.50 -13.43 56.43
C ILE A 1154 24.65 -12.68 55.74
N GLU A 1155 25.75 -13.35 55.44
CA GLU A 1155 26.80 -12.81 54.57
C GLU A 1155 26.50 -13.20 53.12
N LEU A 1156 26.37 -12.20 52.24
CA LEU A 1156 26.31 -12.40 50.80
C LEU A 1156 27.72 -12.29 50.21
N SER A 1157 28.02 -13.07 49.18
CA SER A 1157 29.23 -12.93 48.37
C SER A 1157 28.93 -13.21 46.90
N TRP A 1158 29.73 -12.64 46.00
CA TRP A 1158 29.56 -12.79 44.54
C TRP A 1158 30.89 -12.61 43.80
N GLU A 1159 30.88 -12.88 42.50
CA GLU A 1159 31.97 -12.57 41.59
C GLU A 1159 31.75 -11.21 40.91
N LYS A 1160 32.84 -10.43 40.80
CA LYS A 1160 32.85 -9.18 40.03
C LYS A 1160 32.61 -9.49 38.54
N PRO A 1161 31.64 -8.86 37.88
CA PRO A 1161 31.35 -9.10 36.48
C PRO A 1161 32.43 -8.50 35.55
N ASN A 1162 32.53 -9.05 34.34
CA ASN A 1162 33.51 -8.65 33.33
C ASN A 1162 32.87 -7.66 32.35
N SER A 1163 32.70 -6.42 32.80
CA SER A 1163 32.08 -5.31 32.05
C SER A 1163 33.14 -4.48 31.31
N THR A 1164 32.82 -4.04 30.09
CA THR A 1164 33.63 -3.05 29.35
C THR A 1164 33.53 -1.64 29.91
N ILE A 1165 32.51 -1.36 30.74
CA ILE A 1165 32.31 -0.09 31.44
C ILE A 1165 32.66 -0.26 32.92
N GLU A 1166 33.38 0.73 33.48
CA GLU A 1166 33.80 0.76 34.88
C GLU A 1166 32.61 0.61 35.86
N LEU A 1167 32.78 -0.28 36.85
CA LEU A 1167 31.86 -0.44 37.98
C LEU A 1167 32.14 0.61 39.06
N VAL A 1168 31.09 1.22 39.59
CA VAL A 1168 31.17 2.21 40.68
C VAL A 1168 30.75 1.61 42.01
N GLU A 1169 29.56 1.02 42.08
CA GLU A 1169 28.98 0.46 43.30
C GLU A 1169 28.03 -0.72 42.97
N TYR A 1170 27.89 -1.66 43.90
CA TYR A 1170 26.78 -2.61 43.93
C TYR A 1170 25.73 -2.10 44.91
N VAL A 1171 24.45 -2.20 44.56
CA VAL A 1171 23.33 -1.85 45.45
C VAL A 1171 22.63 -3.12 45.91
N VAL A 1172 22.61 -3.34 47.22
CA VAL A 1172 22.00 -4.52 47.86
C VAL A 1172 20.63 -4.14 48.40
N TYR A 1173 19.61 -4.86 47.95
CA TYR A 1173 18.23 -4.75 48.40
C TYR A 1173 17.88 -5.94 49.30
N LYS A 1174 17.09 -5.69 50.35
CA LYS A 1174 16.46 -6.70 51.22
C LYS A 1174 14.96 -6.52 51.18
N ASP A 1175 14.23 -7.57 50.83
CA ASP A 1175 12.76 -7.62 50.72
C ASP A 1175 12.19 -6.42 49.92
N GLY A 1176 12.84 -6.09 48.80
CA GLY A 1176 12.45 -4.99 47.89
C GLY A 1176 12.88 -3.58 48.31
N LYS A 1177 13.56 -3.39 49.44
CA LYS A 1177 14.07 -2.07 49.88
C LYS A 1177 15.60 -2.03 49.84
N GLU A 1178 16.17 -0.89 49.42
CA GLU A 1178 17.62 -0.68 49.47
C GLU A 1178 18.10 -0.81 50.93
N TYR A 1179 19.15 -1.61 51.14
CA TYR A 1179 19.72 -1.91 52.46
C TYR A 1179 21.14 -1.35 52.60
N SER A 1180 21.98 -1.52 51.58
CA SER A 1180 23.34 -1.00 51.56
C SER A 1180 23.87 -0.80 50.14
N LYS A 1181 24.94 -0.02 50.04
CA LYS A 1181 25.77 0.10 48.83
C LYS A 1181 27.18 -0.35 49.13
N ILE A 1182 27.78 -1.07 48.20
CA ILE A 1182 29.06 -1.78 48.36
C ILE A 1182 30.01 -1.28 47.27
N PRO A 1183 31.22 -0.79 47.61
CA PRO A 1183 32.19 -0.31 46.62
C PRO A 1183 32.57 -1.36 45.56
N ALA A 1184 32.87 -0.93 44.33
CA ALA A 1184 33.22 -1.85 43.23
C ALA A 1184 34.52 -2.67 43.39
N ASN A 1185 35.28 -2.46 44.48
CA ASN A 1185 36.44 -3.24 44.91
C ASN A 1185 36.11 -4.28 46.00
N GLU A 1186 34.87 -4.31 46.50
CA GLU A 1186 34.35 -5.30 47.46
C GLU A 1186 33.33 -6.21 46.76
N THR A 1187 33.27 -7.48 47.13
CA THR A 1187 32.31 -8.45 46.54
C THR A 1187 31.59 -9.28 47.60
N THR A 1188 31.45 -8.72 48.81
CA THR A 1188 30.69 -9.30 49.92
C THR A 1188 29.83 -8.24 50.60
N ALA A 1189 28.77 -8.67 51.30
CA ALA A 1189 27.92 -7.82 52.12
C ALA A 1189 27.39 -8.58 53.33
N LEU A 1190 27.77 -8.16 54.54
CA LEU A 1190 27.21 -8.71 55.78
C LEU A 1190 25.91 -8.00 56.14
N ILE A 1191 24.80 -8.73 56.10
CA ILE A 1191 23.47 -8.25 56.46
C ILE A 1191 23.18 -8.62 57.91
N THR A 1192 23.05 -7.63 58.79
CA THR A 1192 22.80 -7.84 60.24
C THR A 1192 21.33 -7.64 60.64
N ASP A 1193 21.05 -7.88 61.92
CA ASP A 1193 19.78 -7.59 62.60
C ASP A 1193 18.58 -8.33 61.99
N LEU A 1194 18.86 -9.54 61.52
CA LEU A 1194 17.87 -10.47 60.97
C LEU A 1194 17.25 -11.32 62.07
N LYS A 1195 15.98 -11.68 61.90
CA LYS A 1195 15.28 -12.63 62.80
C LYS A 1195 15.82 -14.03 62.55
N SER A 1196 15.98 -14.86 63.58
CA SER A 1196 16.37 -16.27 63.41
C SER A 1196 15.29 -17.09 62.71
N ASN A 1197 15.71 -18.14 62.00
CA ASN A 1197 14.84 -19.06 61.22
C ASN A 1197 13.95 -18.37 60.16
N TYR A 1198 14.22 -17.12 59.76
CA TYR A 1198 13.40 -16.32 58.84
C TYR A 1198 14.01 -16.25 57.44
N LEU A 1199 13.18 -16.30 56.40
CA LEU A 1199 13.59 -16.29 55.00
C LEU A 1199 13.54 -14.86 54.45
N TYR A 1200 14.62 -14.42 53.84
CA TYR A 1200 14.78 -13.08 53.25
C TYR A 1200 15.02 -13.18 51.74
N ASN A 1201 14.49 -12.24 50.97
CA ASN A 1201 14.86 -12.05 49.57
C ASN A 1201 15.92 -10.97 49.47
N PHE A 1202 17.06 -11.29 48.85
CA PHE A 1202 18.11 -10.34 48.53
C PHE A 1202 18.18 -10.13 47.02
N LYS A 1203 18.42 -8.89 46.60
CA LYS A 1203 18.75 -8.56 45.22
C LYS A 1203 19.99 -7.69 45.17
N ILE A 1204 20.87 -7.92 44.21
CA ILE A 1204 22.07 -7.12 43.98
C ILE A 1204 22.05 -6.58 42.55
N VAL A 1205 22.26 -5.28 42.42
CA VAL A 1205 22.35 -4.53 41.17
C VAL A 1205 23.75 -3.96 41.03
N VAL A 1206 24.37 -4.07 39.85
CA VAL A 1206 25.62 -3.38 39.52
C VAL A 1206 25.29 -1.98 39.00
N LYS A 1207 26.04 -0.96 39.40
CA LYS A 1207 25.96 0.40 38.84
C LYS A 1207 27.30 0.83 38.26
N TYR A 1208 27.26 1.41 37.06
CA TYR A 1208 28.43 1.74 36.26
C TYR A 1208 28.70 3.24 36.20
N SER A 1209 29.88 3.63 35.73
CA SER A 1209 30.32 5.03 35.61
C SER A 1209 29.46 5.88 34.68
N ASN A 1210 28.84 5.25 33.66
CA ASN A 1210 27.85 5.90 32.77
C ASN A 1210 26.45 6.08 33.39
N GLY A 1211 26.28 5.79 34.68
CA GLY A 1211 25.01 5.93 35.40
C GLY A 1211 23.99 4.81 35.18
N LYS A 1212 24.19 3.91 34.19
CA LYS A 1212 23.31 2.76 33.98
C LYS A 1212 23.49 1.69 35.07
N GLN A 1213 22.53 0.77 35.14
CA GLN A 1213 22.50 -0.33 36.10
C GLN A 1213 22.31 -1.69 35.39
N SER A 1214 22.82 -2.78 35.97
CA SER A 1214 22.54 -4.13 35.48
C SER A 1214 21.11 -4.58 35.83
N ARG A 1215 20.58 -5.58 35.12
CA ARG A 1215 19.44 -6.36 35.65
C ARG A 1215 19.83 -6.95 37.03
N PRO A 1216 18.91 -7.01 38.01
CA PRO A 1216 19.20 -7.51 39.36
C PRO A 1216 19.43 -9.03 39.37
N ILE A 1217 20.44 -9.47 40.10
CA ILE A 1217 20.59 -10.87 40.52
C ILE A 1217 19.88 -11.05 41.87
N SER A 1218 19.11 -12.12 42.03
CA SER A 1218 18.32 -12.40 43.25
C SER A 1218 18.79 -13.69 43.94
N ILE A 1219 18.79 -13.72 45.27
CA ILE A 1219 18.99 -14.93 46.08
C ILE A 1219 18.03 -14.93 47.28
N ASN A 1220 17.48 -16.09 47.61
CA ASN A 1220 16.66 -16.30 48.80
C ASN A 1220 17.48 -17.04 49.85
N ALA A 1221 17.56 -16.52 51.08
CA ALA A 1221 18.39 -17.09 52.14
C ALA A 1221 17.68 -17.03 53.51
N ARG A 1222 17.81 -18.11 54.29
CA ARG A 1222 17.17 -18.25 55.60
C ARG A 1222 18.22 -18.25 56.70
N THR A 1223 18.04 -17.42 57.73
CA THR A 1223 18.86 -17.43 58.94
C THR A 1223 18.75 -18.76 59.70
N LEU A 1224 19.79 -19.12 60.46
CA LEU A 1224 19.80 -20.31 61.29
C LEU A 1224 18.87 -20.17 62.51
N LYS A 1225 18.64 -21.27 63.23
CA LYS A 1225 17.81 -21.35 64.45
C LYS A 1225 18.63 -21.00 65.68
#